data_AF-A0A948BJA6-F1
#
_entry.id   AF-A0A948BJA6-F1
#
_cell.length_a   1.000
_cell.length_b   1.000
_cell.length_c   1.000
_cell.angle_alpha   90.00
_cell.angle_beta   90.00
_cell.angle_gamma   90.00
#
_symmetry.space_group_name_H-M   'P 1'
#
loop_
_entity.id
_entity.type
_entity.pdbx_description
1 polymer ?
#
loop_
_entity_poly.entity_id
_entity_poly.type
_entity_poly.pdbx_seq_one_letter_code
_entity_poly.pdbx_strand_id
1 'polypeptide(L)'
;MNRDQAIQKLKELFKEEYNTISGIENSILFFERCINLFQPHEELDAFHKYFTGTIHWLRNNHSYAERDFKKAIEQDNALAYPWHGLGNVYLSLKAYDQAINAFKKAIELDDTFAYPWNGLGNVYSDINEYDQAKKAYARALELDDTEAHPLRNVGMLYSKMKEYKKAAKFYQKAIEKYKKEKDHYWRFVTEGDLEDVVEEISTQEILKRDATTHGEDHRVLEILNKTRDSGIAEKIKNSREASLEFLDIPGDNAPQDEYYFEVLRRWNSYTPIVADNFHISKGGGYFLKIGKQGIVIDPGFNFIDNFRGEGHKFHEVDTIIISHAHNDHTSDLESILTLLHKYNAEAKESVLDAIAQGQGKAPVSIPESEINEAFAISPKRKLIDLYITLSVFKKYSGLFELTSNIDYRIHLIEKNNTYKIEKNTKANIRLDVIDAKHSDIISDRDSVGFVISAGDSCVIYTGDTGWNTDIEKAYDNVTKKHKEHYKLLVAHIGGFKDHEINYVQPDHAKKEKALYENHLGRIGLTKINETVKPDICFISEFGEEFKGHRQALTKMFNLVFEENPIFFPADIGLKFNFKTRQIRAINNIEIENDVTNKTYVNPREVETCCLRKDYSLHFFKRGCVSKSDLVQVLSEQFEKSGSFQKYGF
;
A
#
# COMPACT_ATOMS: atom_id res chain seq x y z
N MET A 1 -23.77 42.87 -53.13
CA MET A 1 -24.06 43.16 -51.72
C MET A 1 -23.42 44.50 -51.44
N ASN A 2 -24.16 45.52 -51.00
CA ASN A 2 -23.55 46.82 -50.65
C ASN A 2 -22.83 46.71 -49.29
N ARG A 3 -22.00 47.70 -48.93
CA ARG A 3 -21.23 47.72 -47.67
C ARG A 3 -22.09 47.38 -46.45
N ASP A 4 -23.27 47.98 -46.33
CA ASP A 4 -24.15 47.77 -45.17
C ASP A 4 -24.71 46.34 -45.11
N GLN A 5 -25.12 45.76 -46.25
CA GLN A 5 -25.59 44.37 -46.31
C GLN A 5 -24.45 43.38 -46.02
N ALA A 6 -23.22 43.69 -46.44
CA ALA A 6 -22.05 42.86 -46.20
C ALA A 6 -21.67 42.86 -44.72
N ILE A 7 -21.64 44.05 -44.12
CA ILE A 7 -21.39 44.26 -42.69
C ILE A 7 -22.49 43.58 -41.87
N GLN A 8 -23.75 43.72 -42.27
CA GLN A 8 -24.88 43.11 -41.56
C GLN A 8 -24.80 41.57 -41.62
N LYS A 9 -24.55 40.99 -42.79
CA LYS A 9 -24.40 39.54 -42.94
C LYS A 9 -23.17 38.99 -42.22
N LEU A 10 -22.10 39.78 -42.13
CA LEU A 10 -20.92 39.46 -41.33
C LEU A 10 -21.20 39.48 -39.84
N LYS A 11 -21.92 40.50 -39.35
CA LYS A 11 -22.36 40.57 -37.95
C LYS A 11 -23.27 39.40 -37.60
N GLU A 12 -24.17 39.02 -38.49
CA GLU A 12 -25.04 37.85 -38.34
C GLU A 12 -24.23 36.55 -38.32
N LEU A 13 -23.38 36.29 -39.32
CA LEU A 13 -22.52 35.10 -39.37
C LEU A 13 -21.55 35.02 -38.19
N PHE A 14 -20.95 36.14 -37.80
CA PHE A 14 -20.07 36.20 -36.64
C PHE A 14 -20.83 35.89 -35.35
N LYS A 15 -22.02 36.48 -35.14
CA LYS A 15 -22.83 36.25 -33.95
C LYS A 15 -23.42 34.84 -33.89
N GLU A 16 -23.82 34.27 -35.03
CA GLU A 16 -24.36 32.92 -35.11
C GLU A 16 -23.27 31.85 -34.93
N GLU A 17 -22.12 31.98 -35.59
CA GLU A 17 -21.08 30.94 -35.57
C GLU A 17 -20.13 31.04 -34.39
N TYR A 18 -19.81 32.24 -33.87
CA TYR A 18 -18.94 32.37 -32.69
C TYR A 18 -19.50 31.59 -31.50
N ASN A 19 -20.83 31.56 -31.34
CA ASN A 19 -21.53 30.84 -30.26
C ASN A 19 -21.53 29.30 -30.45
N THR A 20 -21.02 28.78 -31.56
CA THR A 20 -21.11 27.35 -31.90
C THR A 20 -19.78 26.69 -32.25
N ILE A 21 -18.72 27.46 -32.43
CA ILE A 21 -17.39 26.94 -32.79
C ILE A 21 -16.58 26.64 -31.52
N SER A 22 -16.43 25.35 -31.19
CA SER A 22 -15.71 24.88 -29.99
C SER A 22 -14.22 24.55 -30.21
N GLY A 23 -13.71 24.57 -31.45
CA GLY A 23 -12.35 24.08 -31.77
C GLY A 23 -11.50 25.07 -32.55
N ILE A 24 -10.21 25.18 -32.20
CA ILE A 24 -9.25 26.09 -32.85
C ILE A 24 -9.18 25.85 -34.37
N GLU A 25 -9.16 24.59 -34.82
CA GLU A 25 -9.14 24.24 -36.24
C GLU A 25 -10.42 24.68 -36.96
N ASN A 26 -11.59 24.52 -36.32
CA ASN A 26 -12.86 24.98 -36.86
C ASN A 26 -12.92 26.52 -36.91
N SER A 27 -12.40 27.21 -35.89
CA SER A 27 -12.28 28.67 -35.89
C SER A 27 -11.38 29.16 -37.02
N ILE A 28 -10.21 28.53 -37.20
CA ILE A 28 -9.30 28.85 -38.31
C ILE A 28 -10.01 28.62 -39.65
N LEU A 29 -10.67 27.48 -39.85
CA LEU A 29 -11.35 27.16 -41.09
C LEU A 29 -12.52 28.13 -41.38
N PHE A 30 -13.27 28.52 -40.35
CA PHE A 30 -14.32 29.53 -40.45
C PHE A 30 -13.75 30.86 -40.93
N PHE A 31 -12.71 31.37 -40.27
CA PHE A 31 -12.11 32.65 -40.65
C PHE A 31 -11.43 32.58 -42.02
N GLU A 32 -10.82 31.46 -42.40
CA GLU A 32 -10.28 31.24 -43.76
C GLU A 32 -11.40 31.25 -44.81
N ARG A 33 -12.57 30.67 -44.52
CA ARG A 33 -13.75 30.77 -45.40
C ARG A 33 -14.25 32.21 -45.51
N CYS A 34 -14.34 32.95 -44.40
CA CYS A 34 -14.69 34.37 -44.42
C CYS A 34 -13.70 35.12 -45.33
N ILE A 35 -12.40 34.98 -45.11
CA ILE A 35 -11.35 35.62 -45.94
C ILE A 35 -11.54 35.28 -47.43
N ASN A 36 -11.82 34.01 -47.78
CA ASN A 36 -12.01 33.57 -49.16
C ASN A 36 -13.30 34.12 -49.81
N LEU A 37 -14.37 34.28 -49.04
CA LEU A 37 -15.61 34.93 -49.48
C LEU A 37 -15.39 36.40 -49.81
N PHE A 38 -14.42 37.05 -49.17
CA PHE A 38 -14.09 38.48 -49.31
C PHE A 38 -12.73 38.70 -49.98
N GLN A 39 -12.42 37.99 -51.08
CA GLN A 39 -11.23 38.26 -51.93
C GLN A 39 -10.81 39.74 -51.87
N PRO A 40 -9.51 40.09 -51.77
CA PRO A 40 -9.05 41.43 -51.42
C PRO A 40 -9.86 42.55 -52.09
N HIS A 41 -10.71 43.23 -51.30
CA HIS A 41 -11.64 44.24 -51.77
C HIS A 41 -11.52 45.48 -50.89
N GLU A 42 -11.27 46.65 -51.49
CA GLU A 42 -10.97 47.90 -50.76
C GLU A 42 -12.07 48.28 -49.74
N GLU A 43 -13.34 47.96 -50.04
CA GLU A 43 -14.48 48.31 -49.16
C GLU A 43 -14.62 47.43 -47.90
N LEU A 44 -13.93 46.29 -47.78
CA LEU A 44 -14.06 45.33 -46.67
C LEU A 44 -12.72 44.98 -46.01
N ASP A 45 -11.67 45.74 -46.29
CA ASP A 45 -10.32 45.42 -45.85
C ASP A 45 -10.19 45.43 -44.31
N ALA A 46 -10.98 46.24 -43.59
CA ALA A 46 -10.99 46.23 -42.11
C ALA A 46 -11.40 44.87 -41.52
N PHE A 47 -12.44 44.23 -42.09
CA PHE A 47 -12.88 42.89 -41.67
C PHE A 47 -11.90 41.81 -42.12
N HIS A 48 -11.34 41.93 -43.33
CA HIS A 48 -10.31 41.02 -43.81
C HIS A 48 -9.08 41.04 -42.89
N LYS A 49 -8.62 42.22 -42.46
CA LYS A 49 -7.52 42.37 -41.49
C LYS A 49 -7.89 41.89 -40.09
N TYR A 50 -9.12 42.11 -39.64
CA TYR A 50 -9.61 41.54 -38.40
C TYR A 50 -9.54 40.01 -38.41
N PHE A 51 -10.09 39.34 -39.42
CA PHE A 51 -10.05 37.88 -39.51
C PHE A 51 -8.63 37.33 -39.64
N THR A 52 -7.77 38.00 -40.42
CA THR A 52 -6.35 37.63 -40.51
C THR A 52 -5.64 37.79 -39.16
N GLY A 53 -5.93 38.87 -38.42
CA GLY A 53 -5.44 39.11 -37.07
C GLY A 53 -5.88 38.02 -36.10
N THR A 54 -7.14 37.58 -36.18
CA THR A 54 -7.68 36.48 -35.37
C THR A 54 -7.00 35.15 -35.70
N ILE A 55 -6.76 34.82 -36.98
CA ILE A 55 -5.99 33.62 -37.37
C ILE A 55 -4.57 33.70 -36.80
N HIS A 56 -3.90 34.85 -36.92
CA HIS A 56 -2.56 35.03 -36.35
C HIS A 56 -2.56 34.87 -34.83
N TRP A 57 -3.56 35.40 -34.12
CA TRP A 57 -3.69 35.24 -32.67
C TRP A 57 -3.92 33.77 -32.28
N LEU A 58 -4.85 33.06 -32.96
CA LEU A 58 -5.11 31.63 -32.74
C LEU A 58 -3.88 30.75 -33.01
N ARG A 59 -3.00 31.17 -33.91
CA ARG A 59 -1.71 30.52 -34.20
C ARG A 59 -0.56 30.98 -33.29
N ASN A 60 -0.84 31.75 -32.24
CA ASN A 60 0.14 32.36 -31.33
C ASN A 60 1.18 33.30 -31.99
N ASN A 61 0.88 33.83 -33.18
CA ASN A 61 1.70 34.81 -33.89
C ASN A 61 1.33 36.24 -33.46
N HIS A 62 1.58 36.57 -32.19
CA HIS A 62 1.09 37.80 -31.54
C HIS A 62 1.51 39.11 -32.24
N SER A 63 2.72 39.19 -32.80
CA SER A 63 3.20 40.38 -33.52
C SER A 63 2.43 40.64 -34.82
N TYR A 64 2.16 39.58 -35.58
CA TYR A 64 1.35 39.65 -36.79
C TYR A 64 -0.11 39.93 -36.48
N ALA A 65 -0.65 39.33 -35.41
CA ALA A 65 -2.00 39.60 -34.91
C ALA A 65 -2.16 41.07 -34.52
N GLU A 66 -1.25 41.61 -33.72
CA GLU A 66 -1.28 43.02 -33.30
C GLU A 66 -1.25 43.95 -34.51
N ARG A 67 -0.34 43.70 -35.46
CA ARG A 67 -0.22 44.50 -36.69
C ARG A 67 -1.51 44.50 -37.48
N ASP A 68 -2.13 43.33 -37.66
CA ASP A 68 -3.31 43.21 -38.50
C ASP A 68 -4.56 43.78 -37.81
N PHE A 69 -4.69 43.65 -36.48
CA PHE A 69 -5.74 44.35 -35.73
C PHE A 69 -5.56 45.87 -35.76
N LYS A 70 -4.33 46.39 -35.64
CA LYS A 70 -4.07 47.83 -35.80
C LYS A 70 -4.45 48.34 -37.18
N LYS A 71 -4.13 47.60 -38.24
CA LYS A 71 -4.55 47.93 -39.61
C LYS A 71 -6.06 47.89 -39.78
N ALA A 72 -6.76 46.95 -39.14
CA ALA A 72 -8.22 46.92 -39.14
C ALA A 72 -8.80 48.20 -38.51
N ILE A 73 -8.21 48.67 -37.40
CA ILE A 73 -8.61 49.90 -36.71
C ILE A 73 -8.32 51.15 -37.55
N GLU A 74 -7.17 51.20 -38.25
CA GLU A 74 -6.81 52.31 -39.15
C GLU A 74 -7.82 52.47 -40.29
N GLN A 75 -8.42 51.37 -40.74
CA GLN A 75 -9.40 51.38 -41.83
C GLN A 75 -10.83 51.63 -41.37
N ASP A 76 -11.19 51.15 -40.19
CA ASP A 76 -12.48 51.46 -39.57
C ASP A 76 -12.35 51.50 -38.05
N ASN A 77 -12.25 52.71 -37.51
CA ASN A 77 -12.04 52.93 -36.07
C ASN A 77 -13.32 52.80 -35.23
N ALA A 78 -14.49 52.63 -35.87
CA ALA A 78 -15.77 52.44 -35.20
C ALA A 78 -16.05 50.96 -34.85
N LEU A 79 -15.21 50.03 -35.30
CA LEU A 79 -15.38 48.61 -35.04
C LEU A 79 -14.85 48.23 -33.64
N ALA A 80 -15.71 47.66 -32.80
CA ALA A 80 -15.33 47.16 -31.47
C ALA A 80 -14.47 45.87 -31.53
N TYR A 81 -14.68 45.00 -32.53
CA TYR A 81 -14.04 43.69 -32.62
C TYR A 81 -12.50 43.72 -32.72
N PRO A 82 -11.87 44.60 -33.52
CA PRO A 82 -10.41 44.73 -33.56
C PRO A 82 -9.80 45.19 -32.23
N TRP A 83 -10.48 46.06 -31.47
CA TRP A 83 -10.05 46.48 -30.14
C TRP A 83 -10.09 45.33 -29.14
N HIS A 84 -11.13 44.50 -29.18
CA HIS A 84 -11.17 43.24 -28.42
C HIS A 84 -10.01 42.29 -28.82
N GLY A 85 -9.74 42.16 -30.12
CA GLY A 85 -8.61 41.39 -30.64
C GLY A 85 -7.26 41.86 -30.10
N LEU A 86 -7.03 43.18 -30.08
CA LEU A 86 -5.83 43.77 -29.43
C LEU A 86 -5.80 43.48 -27.92
N GLY A 87 -6.94 43.58 -27.23
CA GLY A 87 -7.04 43.22 -25.82
C GLY A 87 -6.59 41.79 -25.55
N ASN A 88 -7.02 40.83 -26.37
CA ASN A 88 -6.61 39.43 -26.27
C ASN A 88 -5.11 39.24 -26.55
N VAL A 89 -4.56 39.93 -27.56
CA VAL A 89 -3.11 39.89 -27.83
C VAL A 89 -2.32 40.42 -26.62
N TYR A 90 -2.71 41.57 -26.07
CA TYR A 90 -2.03 42.15 -24.91
C TYR A 90 -2.18 41.31 -23.65
N LEU A 91 -3.34 40.68 -23.44
CA LEU A 91 -3.54 39.71 -22.36
C LEU A 91 -2.61 38.50 -22.52
N SER A 92 -2.51 37.91 -23.72
CA SER A 92 -1.56 36.81 -23.99
C SER A 92 -0.10 37.21 -23.73
N LEU A 93 0.25 38.47 -24.00
CA LEU A 93 1.57 39.04 -23.72
C LEU A 93 1.75 39.53 -22.28
N LYS A 94 0.74 39.39 -21.41
CA LYS A 94 0.70 39.91 -20.03
C LYS A 94 0.91 41.43 -19.93
N ALA A 95 0.62 42.17 -21.00
CA ALA A 95 0.65 43.63 -21.05
C ALA A 95 -0.69 44.19 -20.52
N TYR A 96 -0.93 44.02 -19.22
CA TYR A 96 -2.26 44.21 -18.61
C TYR A 96 -2.86 45.60 -18.80
N ASP A 97 -2.06 46.68 -18.67
CA ASP A 97 -2.57 48.05 -18.87
C ASP A 97 -3.04 48.29 -20.31
N GLN A 98 -2.30 47.76 -21.29
CA GLN A 98 -2.66 47.86 -22.71
C GLN A 98 -3.91 47.01 -23.00
N ALA A 99 -4.02 45.83 -22.40
CA ALA A 99 -5.19 44.97 -22.49
C ALA A 99 -6.45 45.65 -21.92
N ILE A 100 -6.35 46.26 -20.73
CA ILE A 100 -7.46 47.01 -20.09
C ILE A 100 -7.91 48.15 -21.00
N ASN A 101 -6.98 48.94 -21.52
CA ASN A 101 -7.31 50.07 -22.40
C ASN A 101 -7.99 49.60 -23.69
N ALA A 102 -7.50 48.53 -24.31
CA ALA A 102 -8.07 47.98 -25.52
C ALA A 102 -9.48 47.40 -25.30
N PHE A 103 -9.70 46.63 -24.22
CA PHE A 103 -11.03 46.11 -23.89
C PHE A 103 -12.01 47.22 -23.50
N LYS A 104 -11.58 48.22 -22.73
CA LYS A 104 -12.42 49.40 -22.42
C LYS A 104 -12.81 50.16 -23.69
N LYS A 105 -11.90 50.29 -24.66
CA LYS A 105 -12.22 50.94 -25.93
C LYS A 105 -13.23 50.13 -26.75
N ALA A 106 -13.11 48.80 -26.75
CA ALA A 106 -14.12 47.94 -27.37
C ALA A 106 -15.51 48.13 -26.73
N ILE A 107 -15.58 48.21 -25.39
CA ILE A 107 -16.82 48.45 -24.63
C ILE A 107 -17.40 49.84 -24.91
N GLU A 108 -16.56 50.87 -25.03
CA GLU A 108 -16.99 52.23 -25.37
C GLU A 108 -17.65 52.30 -26.76
N LEU A 109 -17.16 51.49 -27.70
CA LEU A 109 -17.68 51.42 -29.07
C LEU A 109 -18.94 50.53 -29.18
N ASP A 110 -19.03 49.48 -28.37
CA ASP A 110 -20.20 48.60 -28.27
C ASP A 110 -20.30 48.03 -26.85
N ASP A 111 -21.22 48.57 -26.05
CA ASP A 111 -21.41 48.18 -24.65
C ASP A 111 -22.22 46.88 -24.48
N THR A 112 -22.84 46.41 -25.57
CA THR A 112 -23.58 45.14 -25.65
C THR A 112 -22.68 43.97 -26.04
N PHE A 113 -21.44 44.25 -26.45
CA PHE A 113 -20.47 43.21 -26.81
C PHE A 113 -19.90 42.53 -25.56
N ALA A 114 -20.34 41.30 -25.29
CA ALA A 114 -20.04 40.59 -24.04
C ALA A 114 -18.56 40.18 -23.87
N TYR A 115 -17.84 39.86 -24.96
CA TYR A 115 -16.47 39.31 -24.88
C TYR A 115 -15.43 40.25 -24.27
N PRO A 116 -15.39 41.56 -24.60
CA PRO A 116 -14.57 42.53 -23.88
C PRO A 116 -14.74 42.54 -22.36
N TRP A 117 -15.98 42.34 -21.87
CA TRP A 117 -16.25 42.26 -20.42
C TRP A 117 -15.64 40.99 -19.81
N ASN A 118 -15.74 39.84 -20.49
CA ASN A 118 -15.05 38.61 -20.08
C ASN A 118 -13.51 38.79 -20.13
N GLY A 119 -12.98 39.45 -21.15
CA GLY A 119 -11.57 39.79 -21.29
C GLY A 119 -11.05 40.69 -20.16
N LEU A 120 -11.80 41.72 -19.77
CA LEU A 120 -11.50 42.52 -18.58
C LEU A 120 -11.51 41.68 -17.30
N GLY A 121 -12.49 40.78 -17.16
CA GLY A 121 -12.55 39.84 -16.05
C GLY A 121 -11.28 38.99 -15.94
N ASN A 122 -10.77 38.48 -17.06
CA ASN A 122 -9.53 37.72 -17.12
C ASN A 122 -8.33 38.57 -16.67
N VAL A 123 -8.20 39.79 -17.22
CA VAL A 123 -7.10 40.70 -16.85
C VAL A 123 -7.14 41.01 -15.35
N TYR A 124 -8.30 41.40 -14.82
CA TYR A 124 -8.46 41.70 -13.38
C TYR A 124 -8.20 40.48 -12.50
N SER A 125 -8.59 39.28 -12.94
CA SER A 125 -8.28 38.02 -12.26
C SER A 125 -6.77 37.74 -12.19
N ASP A 126 -6.02 38.07 -13.24
CA ASP A 126 -4.57 37.82 -13.32
C ASP A 126 -3.74 38.84 -12.55
N ILE A 127 -4.24 40.06 -12.37
CA ILE A 127 -3.62 41.07 -11.48
C ILE A 127 -4.17 41.05 -10.05
N ASN A 128 -4.98 40.04 -9.70
CA ASN A 128 -5.59 39.82 -8.38
C ASN A 128 -6.60 40.90 -7.91
N GLU A 129 -7.17 41.66 -8.85
CA GLU A 129 -8.25 42.63 -8.59
C GLU A 129 -9.62 41.92 -8.62
N TYR A 130 -9.85 41.02 -7.66
CA TYR A 130 -10.95 40.06 -7.71
C TYR A 130 -12.35 40.69 -7.73
N ASP A 131 -12.57 41.84 -7.08
CA ASP A 131 -13.88 42.51 -7.09
C ASP A 131 -14.20 43.14 -8.46
N GLN A 132 -13.19 43.68 -9.14
CA GLN A 132 -13.31 44.17 -10.51
C GLN A 132 -13.59 43.01 -11.46
N ALA A 133 -12.88 41.89 -11.29
CA ALA A 133 -13.08 40.68 -12.07
C ALA A 133 -14.52 40.14 -11.94
N LYS A 134 -15.05 40.07 -10.70
CA LYS A 134 -16.43 39.65 -10.44
C LYS A 134 -17.45 40.53 -11.18
N LYS A 135 -17.28 41.86 -11.12
CA LYS A 135 -18.19 42.81 -11.82
C LYS A 135 -18.13 42.62 -13.33
N ALA A 136 -16.93 42.46 -13.89
CA ALA A 136 -16.74 42.28 -15.32
C ALA A 136 -17.34 40.96 -15.83
N TYR A 137 -17.08 39.83 -15.15
CA TYR A 137 -17.71 38.55 -15.51
C TYR A 137 -19.22 38.56 -15.31
N ALA A 138 -19.73 39.20 -14.26
CA ALA A 138 -21.18 39.34 -14.04
C ALA A 138 -21.84 40.10 -15.19
N ARG A 139 -21.21 41.18 -15.68
CA ARG A 139 -21.70 41.92 -16.84
C ARG A 139 -21.65 41.10 -18.12
N ALA A 140 -20.57 40.32 -18.33
CA ALA A 140 -20.48 39.42 -19.48
C ALA A 140 -21.62 38.39 -19.49
N LEU A 141 -21.90 37.77 -18.35
CA LEU A 141 -22.99 36.80 -18.18
C LEU A 141 -24.40 37.41 -18.29
N GLU A 142 -24.56 38.70 -17.97
CA GLU A 142 -25.83 39.42 -18.15
C GLU A 142 -26.10 39.73 -19.62
N LEU A 143 -25.05 40.07 -20.38
CA LEU A 143 -25.14 40.42 -21.80
C LEU A 143 -25.27 39.18 -22.69
N ASP A 144 -24.58 38.10 -22.35
CA ASP A 144 -24.67 36.82 -23.03
C ASP A 144 -24.64 35.68 -22.01
N ASP A 145 -25.81 35.09 -21.77
CA ASP A 145 -25.98 33.95 -20.88
C ASP A 145 -25.83 32.62 -21.62
N THR A 146 -25.56 32.62 -22.93
CA THR A 146 -25.52 31.40 -23.75
C THR A 146 -24.20 30.67 -23.62
N GLU A 147 -23.10 31.39 -23.43
CA GLU A 147 -21.72 30.91 -23.37
C GLU A 147 -21.31 30.27 -22.03
N ALA A 148 -20.57 29.16 -22.10
CA ALA A 148 -20.00 28.47 -20.94
C ALA A 148 -18.73 29.13 -20.37
N HIS A 149 -17.93 29.82 -21.18
CA HIS A 149 -16.61 30.34 -20.80
C HIS A 149 -16.62 31.32 -19.61
N PRO A 150 -17.53 32.32 -19.54
CA PRO A 150 -17.54 33.22 -18.39
C PRO A 150 -17.87 32.51 -17.08
N LEU A 151 -18.70 31.44 -17.09
CA LEU A 151 -18.96 30.63 -15.89
C LEU A 151 -17.72 29.88 -15.42
N ARG A 152 -16.97 29.27 -16.34
CA ARG A 152 -15.69 28.62 -16.01
C ARG A 152 -14.71 29.62 -15.40
N ASN A 153 -14.60 30.82 -15.98
CA ASN A 153 -13.71 31.87 -15.49
C ASN A 153 -14.12 32.37 -14.09
N VAL A 154 -15.40 32.43 -13.78
CA VAL A 154 -15.90 32.70 -12.42
C VAL A 154 -15.55 31.55 -11.46
N GLY A 155 -15.65 30.30 -11.91
CA GLY A 155 -15.17 29.13 -11.15
C GLY A 155 -13.69 29.25 -10.79
N MET A 156 -12.86 29.57 -11.78
CA MET A 156 -11.42 29.80 -11.62
C MET A 156 -11.12 30.97 -10.68
N LEU A 157 -11.88 32.06 -10.77
CA LEU A 157 -11.76 33.20 -9.86
C LEU A 157 -12.04 32.79 -8.41
N TYR A 158 -13.13 32.07 -8.15
CA TYR A 158 -13.43 31.58 -6.80
C TYR A 158 -12.40 30.55 -6.31
N SER A 159 -11.82 29.75 -7.20
CA SER A 159 -10.70 28.85 -6.87
C SER A 159 -9.46 29.63 -6.44
N LYS A 160 -9.06 30.69 -7.17
CA LYS A 160 -7.98 31.61 -6.77
C LYS A 160 -8.25 32.26 -5.40
N MET A 161 -9.51 32.58 -5.11
CA MET A 161 -9.95 33.11 -3.81
C MET A 161 -10.06 32.06 -2.69
N LYS A 162 -9.80 30.77 -2.98
CA LYS A 162 -9.96 29.62 -2.07
C LYS A 162 -11.39 29.42 -1.57
N GLU A 163 -12.38 29.94 -2.28
CA GLU A 163 -13.79 29.71 -2.02
C GLU A 163 -14.29 28.49 -2.79
N TYR A 164 -13.69 27.32 -2.49
CA TYR A 164 -13.82 26.09 -3.28
C TYR A 164 -15.27 25.64 -3.50
N LYS A 165 -16.13 25.73 -2.46
CA LYS A 165 -17.56 25.39 -2.58
C LYS A 165 -18.31 26.27 -3.59
N LYS A 166 -17.90 27.54 -3.75
CA LYS A 166 -18.47 28.41 -4.78
C LYS A 166 -17.88 28.09 -6.15
N ALA A 167 -16.57 27.87 -6.24
CA ALA A 167 -15.89 27.47 -7.47
C ALA A 167 -16.54 26.22 -8.09
N ALA A 168 -16.73 25.16 -7.30
CA ALA A 168 -17.37 23.92 -7.75
C ALA A 168 -18.76 24.14 -8.36
N LYS A 169 -19.58 25.01 -7.77
CA LYS A 169 -20.92 25.35 -8.32
C LYS A 169 -20.84 26.02 -9.68
N PHE A 170 -19.86 26.90 -9.91
CA PHE A 170 -19.70 27.58 -11.19
C PHE A 170 -19.10 26.66 -12.25
N TYR A 171 -18.15 25.78 -11.89
CA TYR A 171 -17.64 24.76 -12.79
C TYR A 171 -18.73 23.77 -13.22
N GLN A 172 -19.59 23.31 -12.31
CA GLN A 172 -20.73 22.45 -12.65
C GLN A 172 -21.67 23.11 -13.67
N LYS A 173 -22.01 24.39 -13.46
CA LYS A 173 -22.83 25.13 -14.43
C LYS A 173 -22.15 25.29 -15.79
N ALA A 174 -20.84 25.53 -15.81
CA ALA A 174 -20.07 25.60 -17.05
C ALA A 174 -20.06 24.25 -17.79
N ILE A 175 -19.85 23.13 -17.09
CA ILE A 175 -19.90 21.76 -17.64
C ILE A 175 -21.27 21.46 -18.25
N GLU A 176 -22.37 21.83 -17.57
CA GLU A 176 -23.72 21.67 -18.11
C GLU A 176 -23.94 22.43 -19.42
N LYS A 177 -23.34 23.62 -19.57
CA LYS A 177 -23.38 24.39 -20.81
C LYS A 177 -22.51 23.78 -21.89
N TYR A 178 -21.25 23.45 -21.62
CA TYR A 178 -20.37 22.78 -22.59
C TYR A 178 -20.99 21.47 -23.12
N LYS A 179 -21.73 20.73 -22.29
CA LYS A 179 -22.53 19.57 -22.74
C LYS A 179 -23.60 19.93 -23.77
N LYS A 180 -24.31 21.05 -23.58
CA LYS A 180 -25.34 21.53 -24.53
C LYS A 180 -24.71 22.04 -25.82
N GLU A 181 -23.58 22.72 -25.72
CA GLU A 181 -22.78 23.24 -26.84
C GLU A 181 -22.03 22.12 -27.61
N LYS A 182 -21.94 20.92 -27.02
CA LYS A 182 -21.13 19.79 -27.52
C LYS A 182 -19.63 20.11 -27.59
N ASP A 183 -19.16 20.97 -26.70
CA ASP A 183 -17.74 21.27 -26.53
C ASP A 183 -17.08 20.22 -25.63
N HIS A 184 -16.44 19.24 -26.25
CA HIS A 184 -15.79 18.14 -25.52
C HIS A 184 -14.49 18.59 -24.83
N TYR A 185 -13.74 19.51 -25.44
CA TYR A 185 -12.43 19.91 -24.94
C TYR A 185 -12.57 20.73 -23.67
N TRP A 186 -13.35 21.81 -23.70
CA TRP A 186 -13.52 22.68 -22.54
C TRP A 186 -14.34 22.03 -21.44
N ARG A 187 -15.25 21.11 -21.80
CA ARG A 187 -15.88 20.23 -20.80
C ARG A 187 -14.84 19.42 -20.04
N PHE A 188 -13.96 18.71 -20.73
CA PHE A 188 -12.92 17.89 -20.09
C PHE A 188 -12.00 18.72 -19.21
N VAL A 189 -11.54 19.87 -19.71
CA VAL A 189 -10.70 20.80 -18.93
C VAL A 189 -11.43 21.26 -17.66
N THR A 190 -12.72 21.61 -17.76
CA THR A 190 -13.51 22.08 -16.62
C THR A 190 -13.87 20.96 -15.65
N GLU A 191 -14.03 19.72 -16.12
CA GLU A 191 -14.21 18.53 -15.27
C GLU A 191 -12.95 18.31 -14.42
N GLY A 192 -11.74 18.46 -14.99
CA GLY A 192 -10.50 18.46 -14.23
C GLY A 192 -10.41 19.59 -13.20
N ASP A 193 -10.74 20.83 -13.58
CA ASP A 193 -10.77 21.97 -12.63
C ASP A 193 -11.76 21.73 -11.46
N LEU A 194 -12.88 21.02 -11.72
CA LEU A 194 -13.86 20.66 -10.70
C LEU A 194 -13.33 19.58 -9.76
N GLU A 195 -12.64 18.56 -10.28
CA GLU A 195 -12.00 17.50 -9.49
C GLU A 195 -11.01 18.10 -8.49
N ASP A 196 -10.10 18.96 -8.95
CA ASP A 196 -9.11 19.66 -8.11
C ASP A 196 -9.79 20.40 -6.94
N VAL A 197 -10.88 21.11 -7.23
CA VAL A 197 -11.61 21.89 -6.22
C VAL A 197 -12.41 21.01 -5.25
N VAL A 198 -12.95 19.89 -5.72
CA VAL A 198 -13.69 18.93 -4.87
C VAL A 198 -12.75 18.24 -3.88
N GLU A 199 -11.54 17.94 -4.31
CA GLU A 199 -10.47 17.41 -3.47
C GLU A 199 -10.03 18.40 -2.37
N GLU A 200 -9.93 19.68 -2.70
CA GLU A 200 -9.68 20.73 -1.70
C GLU A 200 -10.83 20.86 -0.69
N ILE A 201 -12.08 20.69 -1.11
CA ILE A 201 -13.25 20.70 -0.21
C ILE A 201 -13.19 19.51 0.76
N SER A 202 -12.92 18.29 0.25
CA SER A 202 -12.87 17.09 1.08
C SER A 202 -11.75 17.18 2.12
N THR A 203 -10.57 17.66 1.70
CA THR A 203 -9.42 17.90 2.58
C THR A 203 -9.77 18.86 3.71
N GLN A 204 -10.41 20.00 3.41
CA GLN A 204 -10.83 20.95 4.44
C GLN A 204 -11.86 20.38 5.42
N GLU A 205 -12.74 19.49 4.96
CA GLU A 205 -13.74 18.85 5.82
C GLU A 205 -13.12 17.79 6.74
N ILE A 206 -12.13 17.03 6.26
CA ILE A 206 -11.34 16.08 7.07
C ILE A 206 -10.58 16.85 8.16
N LEU A 207 -9.83 17.89 7.79
CA LEU A 207 -9.05 18.72 8.72
C LEU A 207 -9.91 19.32 9.84
N LYS A 208 -11.14 19.75 9.52
CA LYS A 208 -12.07 20.31 10.52
C LYS A 208 -12.60 19.26 11.50
N ARG A 209 -12.77 18.00 11.07
CA ARG A 209 -13.22 16.91 11.94
C ARG A 209 -12.12 16.46 12.89
N ASP A 210 -10.89 16.31 12.41
CA ASP A 210 -9.77 15.83 13.23
C ASP A 210 -9.30 16.85 14.27
N ALA A 211 -9.37 18.15 13.96
CA ALA A 211 -9.10 19.22 14.93
C ALA A 211 -10.07 19.23 16.13
N THR A 212 -11.23 18.56 16.00
CA THR A 212 -12.24 18.49 17.07
C THR A 212 -12.16 17.20 17.90
N THR A 213 -11.44 16.17 17.44
CA THR A 213 -11.48 14.83 18.06
C THR A 213 -10.19 14.41 18.76
N HIS A 214 -8.99 14.85 18.34
CA HIS A 214 -7.73 14.41 18.96
C HIS A 214 -6.73 15.56 19.11
N GLY A 215 -6.60 16.05 20.35
CA GLY A 215 -5.51 16.96 20.71
C GLY A 215 -4.18 16.19 20.65
N GLU A 216 -3.28 16.65 19.79
CA GLU A 216 -1.79 16.53 19.82
C GLU A 216 -1.15 16.25 18.46
N ASP A 217 -1.89 15.83 17.42
CA ASP A 217 -1.27 15.51 16.12
C ASP A 217 -1.16 16.71 15.16
N HIS A 218 -0.80 17.87 15.72
CA HIS A 218 -0.72 19.14 15.00
C HIS A 218 0.41 19.16 13.97
N ARG A 219 1.45 18.31 14.14
CA ARG A 219 2.64 18.25 13.28
C ARG A 219 2.42 17.53 11.97
N VAL A 220 1.73 16.38 11.98
CA VAL A 220 1.39 15.66 10.73
C VAL A 220 0.43 16.51 9.91
N LEU A 221 -0.55 17.13 10.56
CA LEU A 221 -1.47 18.10 9.95
C LEU A 221 -0.74 19.34 9.40
N GLU A 222 0.29 19.83 10.09
CA GLU A 222 1.12 20.94 9.60
C GLU A 222 1.97 20.54 8.40
N ILE A 223 2.54 19.32 8.38
CA ILE A 223 3.30 18.80 7.24
C ILE A 223 2.38 18.62 6.04
N LEU A 224 1.20 18.01 6.20
CA LEU A 224 0.20 17.82 5.15
C LEU A 224 -0.29 19.15 4.56
N ASN A 225 -0.55 20.15 5.42
CA ASN A 225 -0.90 21.50 4.98
C ASN A 225 0.23 22.19 4.21
N LYS A 226 1.49 21.89 4.54
CA LYS A 226 2.66 22.45 3.84
C LYS A 226 2.98 21.73 2.53
N THR A 227 2.72 20.42 2.43
CA THR A 227 3.05 19.62 1.24
C THR A 227 2.00 19.72 0.13
N ARG A 228 0.74 20.09 0.45
CA ARG A 228 -0.36 20.21 -0.53
C ARG A 228 -0.56 18.97 -1.41
N ASP A 229 -0.24 17.79 -0.87
CA ASP A 229 -0.40 16.50 -1.55
C ASP A 229 -1.51 15.73 -0.84
N SER A 230 -2.71 15.84 -1.38
CA SER A 230 -3.94 15.16 -0.95
C SER A 230 -3.79 13.65 -0.95
N GLY A 231 -3.05 13.09 -1.90
CA GLY A 231 -2.74 11.66 -1.98
C GLY A 231 -1.91 11.17 -0.79
N ILE A 232 -1.05 12.01 -0.23
CA ILE A 232 -0.31 11.69 1.01
C ILE A 232 -1.24 11.78 2.23
N ALA A 233 -2.12 12.78 2.31
CA ALA A 233 -3.07 12.91 3.41
C ALA A 233 -4.01 11.69 3.52
N GLU A 234 -4.56 11.25 2.39
CA GLU A 234 -5.42 10.07 2.34
C GLU A 234 -4.65 8.79 2.71
N LYS A 235 -3.41 8.62 2.22
CA LYS A 235 -2.55 7.50 2.62
C LYS A 235 -2.26 7.48 4.11
N ILE A 236 -1.97 8.63 4.71
CA ILE A 236 -1.73 8.74 6.16
C ILE A 236 -3.00 8.40 6.94
N LYS A 237 -4.15 8.93 6.52
CA LYS A 237 -5.44 8.63 7.14
C LYS A 237 -5.76 7.13 7.07
N ASN A 238 -5.66 6.52 5.89
CA ASN A 238 -5.90 5.10 5.69
C ASN A 238 -4.93 4.25 6.51
N SER A 239 -3.65 4.66 6.60
CA SER A 239 -2.66 4.00 7.44
C SER A 239 -3.00 4.11 8.94
N ARG A 240 -3.50 5.27 9.39
CA ARG A 240 -3.93 5.50 10.77
C ARG A 240 -5.16 4.67 11.13
N GLU A 241 -6.19 4.67 10.28
CA GLU A 241 -7.38 3.83 10.45
C GLU A 241 -7.02 2.34 10.49
N ALA A 242 -6.17 1.87 9.56
CA ALA A 242 -5.68 0.49 9.56
C ALA A 242 -4.85 0.14 10.80
N SER A 243 -4.14 1.11 11.39
CA SER A 243 -3.38 0.91 12.63
C SER A 243 -4.30 0.80 13.85
N LEU A 244 -5.35 1.63 13.92
CA LEU A 244 -6.36 1.54 14.97
C LEU A 244 -7.16 0.24 14.86
N GLU A 245 -7.52 -0.16 13.65
CA GLU A 245 -8.21 -1.43 13.40
C GLU A 245 -7.35 -2.65 13.77
N PHE A 246 -6.03 -2.54 13.67
CA PHE A 246 -5.10 -3.60 14.09
C PHE A 246 -4.96 -3.68 15.62
N LEU A 247 -5.07 -2.54 16.31
CA LEU A 247 -5.02 -2.41 17.76
C LEU A 247 -6.36 -2.67 18.46
N ASP A 248 -7.41 -3.00 17.69
CA ASP A 248 -8.77 -3.22 18.18
C ASP A 248 -8.81 -4.04 19.48
N ILE A 249 -9.56 -3.54 20.45
CA ILE A 249 -9.74 -4.18 21.75
C ILE A 249 -10.98 -5.07 21.63
N PRO A 250 -10.82 -6.40 21.65
CA PRO A 250 -11.93 -7.31 21.34
C PRO A 250 -13.05 -7.18 22.38
N GLY A 251 -14.30 -7.18 21.89
CA GLY A 251 -15.48 -7.37 22.73
C GLY A 251 -15.62 -8.82 23.25
N ASP A 252 -16.61 -9.10 24.10
CA ASP A 252 -16.78 -10.38 24.80
C ASP A 252 -16.97 -11.64 23.91
N ASN A 253 -17.14 -11.47 22.59
CA ASN A 253 -17.50 -12.53 21.64
C ASN A 253 -16.37 -12.91 20.66
N ALA A 254 -15.13 -13.10 21.15
CA ALA A 254 -14.04 -13.64 20.32
C ALA A 254 -14.26 -15.14 19.99
N PRO A 255 -13.95 -15.60 18.74
CA PRO A 255 -14.11 -16.99 18.33
C PRO A 255 -13.44 -18.02 19.27
N GLN A 256 -14.08 -19.17 19.42
CA GLN A 256 -13.69 -20.26 20.31
C GLN A 256 -12.73 -21.25 19.63
N ASP A 257 -11.69 -21.64 20.37
CA ASP A 257 -10.93 -22.89 20.21
C ASP A 257 -10.23 -23.13 18.85
N GLU A 258 -9.46 -22.11 18.47
CA GLU A 258 -8.35 -22.04 17.48
C GLU A 258 -7.22 -23.07 17.64
N TYR A 259 -6.95 -24.02 16.73
CA TYR A 259 -5.72 -24.83 16.81
C TYR A 259 -5.01 -24.91 15.45
N TYR A 260 -4.06 -24.01 15.22
CA TYR A 260 -3.31 -23.96 13.97
C TYR A 260 -1.91 -23.38 14.10
N PHE A 261 -1.05 -23.75 13.16
CA PHE A 261 0.30 -23.19 12.97
C PHE A 261 0.37 -22.48 11.62
N GLU A 262 0.93 -21.28 11.60
CA GLU A 262 1.10 -20.46 10.42
C GLU A 262 2.56 -20.10 10.23
N VAL A 263 3.04 -20.37 9.01
CA VAL A 263 4.27 -19.80 8.50
C VAL A 263 3.89 -18.50 7.82
N LEU A 264 4.16 -17.35 8.44
CA LEU A 264 3.88 -16.02 7.91
C LEU A 264 5.03 -15.50 7.03
N ARG A 265 5.91 -16.41 6.58
CA ARG A 265 7.19 -16.11 5.92
C ARG A 265 7.09 -16.14 4.39
N ARG A 266 7.95 -15.36 3.74
CA ARG A 266 8.22 -15.32 2.29
C ARG A 266 9.75 -15.27 1.98
N TRP A 267 10.57 -15.99 2.76
CA TRP A 267 12.01 -15.69 2.92
C TRP A 267 13.01 -16.48 2.05
N ASN A 268 14.18 -15.87 1.92
CA ASN A 268 15.49 -16.41 1.57
C ASN A 268 16.51 -15.91 2.60
N SER A 269 17.55 -16.66 2.94
CA SER A 269 18.48 -16.32 4.02
C SER A 269 19.38 -15.07 3.82
N TYR A 270 19.02 -14.18 2.89
CA TYR A 270 19.82 -13.08 2.39
C TYR A 270 19.17 -11.73 2.69
N THR A 271 19.86 -10.90 3.47
CA THR A 271 19.50 -9.50 3.71
C THR A 271 20.36 -8.62 2.78
N PRO A 272 19.83 -8.08 1.67
CA PRO A 272 20.59 -7.11 0.88
C PRO A 272 20.79 -5.82 1.67
N ILE A 273 22.00 -5.25 1.61
CA ILE A 273 22.33 -3.93 2.21
C ILE A 273 21.50 -2.81 1.59
N VAL A 274 21.02 -2.99 0.34
CA VAL A 274 20.14 -2.07 -0.38
C VAL A 274 18.94 -2.86 -0.89
N ALA A 275 17.75 -2.55 -0.37
CA ALA A 275 16.51 -3.13 -0.87
C ALA A 275 16.28 -2.66 -2.31
N ASP A 276 16.11 -3.59 -3.25
CA ASP A 276 15.64 -3.24 -4.59
C ASP A 276 14.10 -3.21 -4.62
N ASN A 277 13.51 -2.46 -5.55
CA ASN A 277 12.05 -2.29 -5.66
C ASN A 277 11.30 -3.60 -6.03
N PHE A 278 12.00 -4.67 -6.39
CA PHE A 278 11.44 -6.00 -6.68
C PHE A 278 11.58 -6.98 -5.48
N HIS A 279 12.48 -6.69 -4.55
CA HIS A 279 12.88 -7.49 -3.41
C HIS A 279 12.79 -6.63 -2.14
N ILE A 280 11.60 -6.10 -1.87
CA ILE A 280 11.23 -5.74 -0.50
C ILE A 280 11.46 -7.00 0.32
N SER A 281 12.30 -6.91 1.37
CA SER A 281 12.61 -7.98 2.31
C SER A 281 11.31 -8.50 2.92
N LYS A 282 10.67 -9.49 2.28
CA LYS A 282 9.50 -10.16 2.83
C LYS A 282 10.03 -11.12 3.89
N GLY A 283 10.40 -10.60 5.06
CA GLY A 283 10.74 -11.43 6.21
C GLY A 283 9.51 -12.17 6.71
N GLY A 284 9.44 -12.41 8.01
CA GLY A 284 8.24 -12.95 8.62
C GLY A 284 8.50 -13.48 10.01
N GLY A 285 7.83 -14.57 10.32
CA GLY A 285 7.87 -15.25 11.61
C GLY A 285 6.84 -16.37 11.56
N TYR A 286 6.57 -16.96 12.70
CA TYR A 286 5.55 -17.98 12.82
C TYR A 286 4.51 -17.55 13.82
N PHE A 287 3.29 -18.01 13.60
CA PHE A 287 2.20 -17.81 14.52
C PHE A 287 1.52 -19.13 14.83
N LEU A 288 1.40 -19.42 16.12
CA LEU A 288 0.76 -20.63 16.63
C LEU A 288 -0.42 -20.21 17.50
N LYS A 289 -1.63 -20.59 17.08
CA LYS A 289 -2.85 -20.37 17.84
C LYS A 289 -3.25 -21.66 18.53
N ILE A 290 -3.37 -21.62 19.86
CA ILE A 290 -3.81 -22.75 20.70
C ILE A 290 -4.92 -22.27 21.63
N GLY A 291 -6.16 -22.59 21.29
CA GLY A 291 -7.34 -22.02 21.92
C GLY A 291 -7.39 -20.51 21.72
N LYS A 292 -7.48 -19.77 22.83
CA LYS A 292 -7.42 -18.30 22.83
C LYS A 292 -6.00 -17.74 22.79
N GLN A 293 -5.00 -18.58 23.08
CA GLN A 293 -3.62 -18.14 23.22
C GLN A 293 -2.93 -18.07 21.86
N GLY A 294 -2.32 -16.92 21.54
CA GLY A 294 -1.44 -16.77 20.39
C GLY A 294 0.03 -16.70 20.78
N ILE A 295 0.84 -17.50 20.10
CA ILE A 295 2.29 -17.59 20.28
C ILE A 295 2.95 -17.15 18.98
N VAL A 296 3.67 -16.04 19.05
CA VAL A 296 4.53 -15.53 17.98
C VAL A 296 5.92 -16.13 18.14
N ILE A 297 6.55 -16.50 17.04
CA ILE A 297 7.88 -17.12 17.03
C ILE A 297 8.74 -16.39 16.02
N ASP A 298 9.93 -15.99 16.44
CA ASP A 298 10.95 -15.33 15.61
C ASP A 298 10.37 -14.20 14.73
N PRO A 299 9.83 -13.11 15.34
CA PRO A 299 9.27 -11.96 14.63
C PRO A 299 10.38 -11.12 13.97
N GLY A 300 10.76 -11.52 12.77
CA GLY A 300 11.73 -10.88 11.91
C GLY A 300 11.19 -9.69 11.13
N PHE A 301 11.86 -9.37 10.02
CA PHE A 301 11.48 -8.27 9.14
C PHE A 301 10.03 -8.39 8.65
N ASN A 302 9.24 -7.32 8.72
CA ASN A 302 7.86 -7.25 8.20
C ASN A 302 6.90 -8.30 8.81
N PHE A 303 7.20 -8.82 10.00
CA PHE A 303 6.30 -9.70 10.73
C PHE A 303 4.94 -9.05 10.97
N ILE A 304 4.90 -7.80 11.44
CA ILE A 304 3.65 -7.10 11.77
C ILE A 304 2.75 -6.96 10.53
N ASP A 305 3.33 -6.59 9.39
CA ASP A 305 2.58 -6.44 8.15
C ASP A 305 2.06 -7.77 7.62
N ASN A 306 2.86 -8.85 7.69
CA ASN A 306 2.41 -10.19 7.30
C ASN A 306 1.31 -10.70 8.24
N PHE A 307 1.47 -10.47 9.55
CA PHE A 307 0.50 -10.86 10.57
C PHE A 307 -0.84 -10.14 10.36
N ARG A 308 -0.82 -8.82 10.19
CA ARG A 308 -2.00 -8.01 9.84
C ARG A 308 -2.59 -8.40 8.49
N GLY A 309 -1.74 -8.70 7.50
CA GLY A 309 -2.15 -9.11 6.15
C GLY A 309 -2.99 -10.38 6.11
N GLU A 310 -2.77 -11.30 7.06
CA GLU A 310 -3.60 -12.50 7.24
C GLU A 310 -4.86 -12.26 8.08
N GLY A 311 -5.12 -11.00 8.45
CA GLY A 311 -6.30 -10.58 9.20
C GLY A 311 -6.17 -10.75 10.72
N HIS A 312 -4.96 -11.04 11.23
CA HIS A 312 -4.74 -11.09 12.66
C HIS A 312 -4.77 -9.70 13.30
N LYS A 313 -5.12 -9.69 14.59
CA LYS A 313 -5.18 -8.49 15.42
C LYS A 313 -4.13 -8.52 16.52
N PHE A 314 -3.67 -7.35 16.96
CA PHE A 314 -2.61 -7.24 17.95
C PHE A 314 -2.97 -7.93 19.28
N HIS A 315 -4.24 -7.90 19.67
CA HIS A 315 -4.73 -8.56 20.87
C HIS A 315 -4.49 -10.08 20.88
N GLU A 316 -4.18 -10.70 19.74
CA GLU A 316 -3.86 -12.13 19.64
C GLU A 316 -2.41 -12.47 20.04
N VAL A 317 -1.52 -11.49 20.20
CA VAL A 317 -0.10 -11.72 20.55
C VAL A 317 0.06 -11.88 22.06
N ASP A 318 0.09 -13.09 22.59
CA ASP A 318 0.18 -13.32 24.04
C ASP A 318 1.58 -13.73 24.51
N THR A 319 2.28 -14.48 23.68
CA THR A 319 3.60 -15.03 23.95
C THR A 319 4.49 -14.82 22.74
N ILE A 320 5.75 -14.47 22.96
CA ILE A 320 6.77 -14.36 21.91
C ILE A 320 7.92 -15.28 22.28
N ILE A 321 8.32 -16.15 21.36
CA ILE A 321 9.48 -17.02 21.50
C ILE A 321 10.52 -16.57 20.47
N ILE A 322 11.76 -16.35 20.90
CA ILE A 322 12.85 -15.98 20.00
C ILE A 322 14.04 -16.92 20.18
N SER A 323 14.40 -17.61 19.10
CA SER A 323 15.39 -18.69 19.07
C SER A 323 16.84 -18.20 19.17
N HIS A 324 17.18 -17.05 18.57
CA HIS A 324 18.53 -16.49 18.60
C HIS A 324 18.57 -15.01 18.14
N ALA A 325 19.72 -14.35 18.30
CA ALA A 325 19.86 -12.90 18.14
C ALA A 325 20.23 -12.47 16.71
N HIS A 326 19.37 -12.75 15.74
CA HIS A 326 19.52 -12.34 14.34
C HIS A 326 18.39 -11.42 13.88
N ASN A 327 18.67 -10.48 12.98
CA ASN A 327 17.72 -9.41 12.61
C ASN A 327 16.45 -9.98 11.96
N ASP A 328 16.60 -10.97 11.10
CA ASP A 328 15.56 -11.76 10.47
C ASP A 328 14.70 -12.61 11.44
N HIS A 329 15.05 -12.65 12.73
CA HIS A 329 14.23 -13.26 13.78
C HIS A 329 13.80 -12.27 14.88
N THR A 330 14.28 -11.03 14.85
CA THR A 330 14.10 -10.06 15.94
C THR A 330 13.71 -8.64 15.52
N SER A 331 13.76 -8.32 14.23
CA SER A 331 13.60 -6.95 13.72
C SER A 331 12.32 -6.26 14.21
N ASP A 332 11.21 -7.00 14.36
CA ASP A 332 9.92 -6.41 14.74
C ASP A 332 9.66 -6.45 16.25
N LEU A 333 10.61 -6.94 17.07
CA LEU A 333 10.41 -7.00 18.53
C LEU A 333 10.15 -5.61 19.14
N GLU A 334 10.96 -4.61 18.79
CA GLU A 334 10.78 -3.23 19.27
C GLU A 334 9.43 -2.65 18.86
N SER A 335 9.03 -2.88 17.61
CA SER A 335 7.73 -2.48 17.07
C SER A 335 6.58 -3.14 17.83
N ILE A 336 6.69 -4.44 18.16
CA ILE A 336 5.68 -5.16 18.95
C ILE A 336 5.57 -4.59 20.38
N LEU A 337 6.69 -4.26 21.03
CA LEU A 337 6.67 -3.63 22.37
C LEU A 337 6.07 -2.22 22.33
N THR A 338 6.33 -1.46 21.26
CA THR A 338 5.72 -0.14 21.05
C THR A 338 4.21 -0.26 20.87
N LEU A 339 3.75 -1.24 20.09
CA LEU A 339 2.32 -1.53 19.91
C LEU A 339 1.66 -1.99 21.21
N LEU A 340 2.38 -2.75 22.06
CA LEU A 340 1.89 -3.14 23.38
C LEU A 340 1.63 -1.94 24.27
N HIS A 341 2.58 -0.99 24.31
CA HIS A 341 2.42 0.25 25.06
C HIS A 341 1.20 1.03 24.57
N LYS A 342 1.04 1.18 23.25
CA LYS A 342 -0.10 1.89 22.67
C LYS A 342 -1.44 1.19 22.94
N TYR A 343 -1.49 -0.13 22.75
CA TYR A 343 -2.67 -0.95 23.06
C TYR A 343 -3.13 -0.75 24.51
N ASN A 344 -2.18 -0.80 25.45
CA ASN A 344 -2.50 -0.64 26.87
C ASN A 344 -2.91 0.79 27.25
N ALA A 345 -2.39 1.80 26.56
CA ALA A 345 -2.86 3.19 26.72
C ALA A 345 -4.33 3.32 26.32
N GLU A 346 -4.72 2.82 25.14
CA GLU A 346 -6.11 2.81 24.66
C GLU A 346 -7.02 1.97 25.57
N ALA A 347 -6.53 0.82 26.04
CA ALA A 347 -7.26 -0.02 26.99
C ALA A 347 -7.48 0.66 28.35
N LYS A 348 -6.51 1.45 28.82
CA LYS A 348 -6.61 2.23 30.06
C LYS A 348 -7.63 3.36 29.93
N GLU A 349 -7.68 4.05 28.81
CA GLU A 349 -8.73 5.04 28.51
C GLU A 349 -10.12 4.39 28.52
N SER A 350 -10.27 3.23 27.89
CA SER A 350 -11.54 2.49 27.90
C SER A 350 -11.97 2.07 29.31
N VAL A 351 -11.02 1.78 30.21
CA VAL A 351 -11.30 1.51 31.63
C VAL A 351 -11.73 2.80 32.35
N LEU A 352 -11.04 3.92 32.11
CA LEU A 352 -11.42 5.23 32.65
C LEU A 352 -12.86 5.59 32.27
N ASP A 353 -13.23 5.44 31.01
CA ASP A 353 -14.59 5.73 30.53
C ASP A 353 -15.64 4.86 31.22
N ALA A 354 -15.36 3.56 31.41
CA ALA A 354 -16.25 2.65 32.10
C ALA A 354 -16.45 3.05 33.58
N ILE A 355 -15.39 3.47 34.26
CA ILE A 355 -15.45 3.97 35.65
C ILE A 355 -16.28 5.26 35.69
N ALA A 356 -15.98 6.20 34.79
CA ALA A 356 -16.66 7.49 34.71
C ALA A 356 -18.17 7.31 34.50
N GLN A 357 -18.57 6.45 33.56
CA GLN A 357 -19.97 6.10 33.32
C GLN A 357 -20.62 5.41 34.52
N GLY A 358 -19.95 4.42 35.13
CA GLY A 358 -20.46 3.70 36.29
C GLY A 358 -20.65 4.58 37.53
N GLN A 359 -19.84 5.64 37.68
CA GLN A 359 -19.94 6.62 38.76
C GLN A 359 -20.81 7.85 38.40
N GLY A 360 -21.28 7.98 37.16
CA GLY A 360 -21.98 9.17 36.69
C GLY A 360 -21.13 10.44 36.72
N LYS A 361 -19.81 10.31 36.58
CA LYS A 361 -18.81 11.38 36.67
C LYS A 361 -18.17 11.65 35.31
N ALA A 362 -17.60 12.85 35.15
CA ALA A 362 -16.77 13.14 33.98
C ALA A 362 -15.39 12.44 34.12
N PRO A 363 -14.78 11.93 33.05
CA PRO A 363 -13.48 11.24 33.09
C PRO A 363 -12.37 12.03 33.81
N VAL A 364 -12.35 13.35 33.62
CA VAL A 364 -11.38 14.29 34.23
C VAL A 364 -11.43 14.31 35.76
N SER A 365 -12.53 13.85 36.37
CA SER A 365 -12.71 13.85 37.82
C SER A 365 -12.28 12.56 38.53
N ILE A 366 -11.83 11.55 37.78
CA ILE A 366 -11.35 10.28 38.34
C ILE A 366 -9.85 10.41 38.65
N PRO A 367 -9.40 10.17 39.90
CA PRO A 367 -7.98 10.20 40.25
C PRO A 367 -7.17 9.15 39.51
N GLU A 368 -5.95 9.49 39.09
CA GLU A 368 -5.09 8.57 38.34
C GLU A 368 -4.76 7.27 39.10
N SER A 369 -4.65 7.34 40.43
CA SER A 369 -4.44 6.16 41.27
C SER A 369 -5.57 5.13 41.15
N GLU A 370 -6.82 5.59 41.07
CA GLU A 370 -8.00 4.73 40.92
C GLU A 370 -8.02 4.08 39.54
N ILE A 371 -7.66 4.84 38.49
CA ILE A 371 -7.53 4.33 37.12
C ILE A 371 -6.45 3.25 37.06
N ASN A 372 -5.28 3.50 37.68
CA ASN A 372 -4.17 2.56 37.70
C ASN A 372 -4.52 1.27 38.43
N GLU A 373 -5.18 1.36 39.59
CA GLU A 373 -5.63 0.19 40.35
C GLU A 373 -6.66 -0.65 39.56
N ALA A 374 -7.65 0.00 38.95
CA ALA A 374 -8.64 -0.67 38.12
C ALA A 374 -8.04 -1.28 36.86
N PHE A 375 -7.12 -0.57 36.20
CA PHE A 375 -6.43 -1.07 35.01
C PHE A 375 -5.52 -2.26 35.33
N ALA A 376 -4.84 -2.25 36.47
CA ALA A 376 -3.92 -3.31 36.88
C ALA A 376 -4.59 -4.69 36.97
N ILE A 377 -5.88 -4.74 37.33
CA ILE A 377 -6.69 -5.96 37.42
C ILE A 377 -7.65 -6.16 36.24
N SER A 378 -7.67 -5.23 35.28
CA SER A 378 -8.60 -5.26 34.16
C SER A 378 -8.26 -6.39 33.18
N PRO A 379 -9.25 -7.16 32.70
CA PRO A 379 -9.02 -8.15 31.64
C PRO A 379 -8.63 -7.50 30.30
N LYS A 380 -8.82 -6.17 30.15
CA LYS A 380 -8.38 -5.41 28.97
C LYS A 380 -6.88 -5.14 28.98
N ARG A 381 -6.22 -5.14 30.15
CA ARG A 381 -4.76 -4.95 30.23
C ARG A 381 -4.07 -6.14 29.61
N LYS A 382 -3.20 -5.89 28.64
CA LYS A 382 -2.42 -6.93 27.97
C LYS A 382 -1.04 -7.00 28.57
N LEU A 383 -0.63 -8.21 28.92
CA LEU A 383 0.74 -8.55 29.27
C LEU A 383 1.31 -9.42 28.15
N ILE A 384 2.60 -9.34 27.80
CA ILE A 384 3.26 -10.26 26.85
C ILE A 384 4.34 -11.09 27.56
N ASP A 385 4.38 -12.40 27.32
CA ASP A 385 5.47 -13.26 27.82
C ASP A 385 6.53 -13.45 26.74
N LEU A 386 7.76 -13.03 27.04
CA LEU A 386 8.92 -13.12 26.17
C LEU A 386 9.79 -14.31 26.61
N TYR A 387 9.79 -15.39 25.83
CA TYR A 387 10.70 -16.52 26.00
C TYR A 387 11.88 -16.36 25.04
N ILE A 388 12.99 -15.82 25.53
CA ILE A 388 14.10 -15.38 24.70
C ILE A 388 15.42 -15.95 25.21
N THR A 389 16.36 -16.19 24.30
CA THR A 389 17.71 -16.63 24.69
C THR A 389 18.51 -15.50 25.33
N LEU A 390 19.61 -15.85 25.98
CA LEU A 390 20.49 -14.87 26.60
C LEU A 390 21.09 -13.89 25.58
N SER A 391 21.39 -14.34 24.36
CA SER A 391 21.84 -13.45 23.27
C SER A 391 20.81 -12.40 22.91
N VAL A 392 19.54 -12.81 22.76
CA VAL A 392 18.44 -11.89 22.43
C VAL A 392 18.26 -10.88 23.57
N PHE A 393 18.28 -11.35 24.81
CA PHE A 393 18.23 -10.45 25.97
C PHE A 393 19.37 -9.42 25.97
N LYS A 394 20.61 -9.85 25.70
CA LYS A 394 21.77 -8.94 25.60
C LYS A 394 21.59 -7.91 24.48
N LYS A 395 21.13 -8.35 23.31
CA LYS A 395 20.87 -7.48 22.14
C LYS A 395 19.89 -6.36 22.47
N TYR A 396 18.83 -6.65 23.23
CA TYR A 396 17.77 -5.71 23.58
C TYR A 396 17.85 -5.18 25.02
N SER A 397 18.96 -5.41 25.73
CA SER A 397 19.11 -5.01 27.14
C SER A 397 18.95 -3.51 27.38
N GLY A 398 19.32 -2.67 26.39
CA GLY A 398 19.09 -1.22 26.44
C GLY A 398 17.65 -0.80 26.15
N LEU A 399 16.83 -1.68 25.55
CA LEU A 399 15.41 -1.43 25.26
C LEU A 399 14.52 -1.87 26.43
N PHE A 400 14.88 -2.95 27.12
CA PHE A 400 14.07 -3.47 28.21
C PHE A 400 14.15 -2.60 29.47
N GLU A 401 13.01 -2.05 29.86
CA GLU A 401 12.81 -1.57 31.22
C GLU A 401 12.67 -2.77 32.17
N LEU A 402 13.34 -2.69 33.33
CA LEU A 402 13.36 -3.74 34.36
C LEU A 402 12.65 -3.28 35.66
N THR A 403 11.87 -2.21 35.59
CA THR A 403 11.08 -1.71 36.73
C THR A 403 9.79 -2.54 36.88
N SER A 404 9.06 -2.34 37.97
CA SER A 404 7.85 -3.10 38.29
C SER A 404 6.63 -2.75 37.42
N ASN A 405 6.69 -1.69 36.61
CA ASN A 405 5.56 -1.17 35.85
C ASN A 405 5.61 -1.54 34.37
N ILE A 406 6.05 -2.77 34.06
CA ILE A 406 6.18 -3.25 32.68
C ILE A 406 4.99 -4.11 32.27
N ASP A 407 4.67 -4.06 30.98
CA ASP A 407 3.60 -4.84 30.37
C ASP A 407 4.11 -6.13 29.70
N TYR A 408 5.33 -6.56 30.02
CA TYR A 408 5.89 -7.83 29.56
C TYR A 408 6.63 -8.57 30.66
N ARG A 409 6.83 -9.88 30.49
CA ARG A 409 7.62 -10.74 31.39
C ARG A 409 8.70 -11.44 30.58
N ILE A 410 9.94 -11.37 31.03
CA ILE A 410 11.08 -12.00 30.36
C ILE A 410 11.36 -13.34 31.03
N HIS A 411 11.38 -14.39 30.22
CA HIS A 411 11.76 -15.76 30.56
C HIS A 411 12.99 -16.13 29.74
N LEU A 412 14.14 -16.27 30.40
CA LEU A 412 15.35 -16.72 29.72
C LEU A 412 15.25 -18.23 29.46
N ILE A 413 15.26 -18.60 28.18
CA ILE A 413 15.21 -19.99 27.76
C ILE A 413 16.61 -20.57 27.60
N GLU A 414 16.82 -21.75 28.17
CA GLU A 414 18.07 -22.49 28.11
C GLU A 414 17.82 -23.88 27.54
N LYS A 415 18.79 -24.38 26.78
CA LYS A 415 18.74 -25.71 26.18
C LYS A 415 18.54 -26.82 27.22
N ASN A 416 17.82 -27.87 26.81
CA ASN A 416 17.44 -29.02 27.62
C ASN A 416 16.48 -28.74 28.77
N ASN A 417 15.99 -27.50 28.92
CA ASN A 417 14.95 -27.17 29.90
C ASN A 417 13.54 -27.27 29.28
N THR A 418 12.56 -27.47 30.15
CA THR A 418 11.14 -27.45 29.81
C THR A 418 10.45 -26.30 30.53
N TYR A 419 9.66 -25.52 29.79
CA TYR A 419 8.87 -24.42 30.32
C TYR A 419 7.38 -24.72 30.10
N LYS A 420 6.55 -24.30 31.05
CA LYS A 420 5.10 -24.29 30.87
C LYS A 420 4.66 -22.92 30.43
N ILE A 421 3.83 -22.86 29.40
CA ILE A 421 3.24 -21.63 28.91
C ILE A 421 1.77 -21.62 29.36
N GLU A 422 1.49 -20.93 30.45
CA GLU A 422 0.17 -20.89 31.09
C GLU A 422 -0.44 -19.49 30.94
N LYS A 423 -1.23 -19.26 29.88
CA LYS A 423 -1.88 -17.97 29.67
C LYS A 423 -3.20 -18.07 28.92
N ASN A 424 -4.28 -17.55 29.50
CA ASN A 424 -5.60 -17.41 28.85
C ASN A 424 -6.21 -18.70 28.27
N THR A 425 -5.69 -19.88 28.63
CA THR A 425 -6.13 -21.18 28.13
C THR A 425 -6.08 -22.25 29.22
N LYS A 426 -6.96 -23.25 29.12
CA LYS A 426 -6.86 -24.50 29.89
C LYS A 426 -5.90 -25.51 29.23
N ALA A 427 -5.38 -25.20 28.04
CA ALA A 427 -4.42 -26.05 27.36
C ALA A 427 -3.09 -26.08 28.12
N ASN A 428 -2.61 -27.28 28.42
CA ASN A 428 -1.30 -27.52 29.05
C ASN A 428 -0.20 -27.41 27.99
N ILE A 429 0.16 -26.19 27.60
CA ILE A 429 1.19 -25.92 26.58
C ILE A 429 2.57 -26.06 27.23
N ARG A 430 3.44 -26.85 26.59
CA ARG A 430 4.82 -27.07 27.03
C ARG A 430 5.80 -26.70 25.94
N LEU A 431 6.86 -25.99 26.34
CA LEU A 431 8.00 -25.61 25.51
C LEU A 431 9.23 -26.39 25.97
N ASP A 432 9.70 -27.32 25.13
CA ASP A 432 10.95 -28.04 25.34
C ASP A 432 12.05 -27.42 24.49
N VAL A 433 13.13 -26.96 25.12
CA VAL A 433 14.21 -26.25 24.41
C VAL A 433 15.31 -27.22 24.01
N ILE A 434 15.69 -27.20 22.74
CA ILE A 434 16.67 -28.11 22.12
C ILE A 434 17.95 -27.32 21.84
N ASP A 435 19.12 -27.94 22.06
CA ASP A 435 20.41 -27.36 21.65
C ASP A 435 20.43 -27.15 20.12
N ALA A 436 20.98 -26.02 19.67
CA ALA A 436 21.25 -25.74 18.25
C ALA A 436 22.71 -25.31 18.07
N LYS A 437 23.24 -25.48 16.85
CA LYS A 437 24.60 -25.04 16.46
C LYS A 437 24.50 -23.97 15.39
N HIS A 438 24.63 -22.72 15.82
CA HIS A 438 24.53 -21.56 14.96
C HIS A 438 25.18 -20.34 15.61
N SER A 439 25.94 -19.58 14.81
CA SER A 439 26.60 -18.34 15.21
C SER A 439 25.66 -17.15 15.07
N ASP A 440 25.19 -16.61 16.19
CA ASP A 440 24.39 -15.38 16.21
C ASP A 440 25.25 -14.10 16.36
N ILE A 441 24.65 -12.91 16.25
CA ILE A 441 25.37 -11.61 16.32
C ILE A 441 26.11 -11.41 17.66
N ILE A 442 25.66 -12.05 18.74
CA ILE A 442 26.15 -11.87 20.11
C ILE A 442 26.97 -13.07 20.60
N SER A 443 26.64 -14.29 20.18
CA SER A 443 27.14 -15.55 20.74
C SER A 443 27.04 -16.71 19.74
N ASP A 444 28.03 -17.61 19.78
CA ASP A 444 28.03 -18.86 18.98
C ASP A 444 27.33 -20.04 19.69
N ARG A 445 26.73 -19.82 20.87
CA ARG A 445 26.39 -20.92 21.80
C ARG A 445 24.96 -20.90 22.32
N ASP A 446 24.24 -19.81 22.10
CA ASP A 446 22.96 -19.55 22.77
C ASP A 446 21.76 -19.77 21.84
N SER A 447 22.00 -20.13 20.57
CA SER A 447 20.95 -20.52 19.62
C SER A 447 20.25 -21.81 20.06
N VAL A 448 18.93 -21.85 19.90
CA VAL A 448 18.11 -23.01 20.29
C VAL A 448 17.09 -23.38 19.23
N GLY A 449 16.82 -24.68 19.12
CA GLY A 449 15.55 -25.19 18.58
C GLY A 449 14.54 -25.39 19.71
N PHE A 450 13.31 -25.75 19.40
CA PHE A 450 12.34 -26.10 20.45
C PHE A 450 11.18 -26.96 19.97
N VAL A 451 10.50 -27.60 20.91
CA VAL A 451 9.21 -28.25 20.69
C VAL A 451 8.12 -27.55 21.49
N ILE A 452 7.06 -27.14 20.81
CA ILE A 452 5.83 -26.66 21.44
C ILE A 452 4.80 -27.78 21.33
N SER A 453 4.36 -28.31 22.48
CA SER A 453 3.40 -29.40 22.55
C SER A 453 2.10 -28.94 23.23
N ALA A 454 0.98 -29.35 22.65
CA ALA A 454 -0.35 -29.09 23.18
C ALA A 454 -1.34 -30.18 22.70
N GLY A 455 -2.05 -30.79 23.65
CA GLY A 455 -2.99 -31.87 23.34
C GLY A 455 -2.26 -33.11 22.79
N ASP A 456 -2.69 -33.59 21.61
CA ASP A 456 -2.12 -34.74 20.91
C ASP A 456 -1.10 -34.35 19.83
N SER A 457 -0.72 -33.07 19.75
CA SER A 457 0.09 -32.53 18.66
C SER A 457 1.31 -31.76 19.18
N CYS A 458 2.39 -31.73 18.40
CA CYS A 458 3.54 -30.88 18.67
C CYS A 458 4.16 -30.28 17.40
N VAL A 459 4.68 -29.06 17.56
CA VAL A 459 5.50 -28.37 16.57
C VAL A 459 6.94 -28.50 16.99
N ILE A 460 7.76 -29.10 16.13
CA ILE A 460 9.20 -29.25 16.31
C ILE A 460 9.88 -28.23 15.42
N TYR A 461 10.41 -27.17 16.01
CA TYR A 461 11.11 -26.11 15.31
C TYR A 461 12.62 -26.34 15.39
N THR A 462 13.28 -26.44 14.24
CA THR A 462 14.72 -26.72 14.24
C THR A 462 15.56 -25.52 14.62
N GLY A 463 15.05 -24.31 14.37
CA GLY A 463 15.86 -23.12 14.30
C GLY A 463 16.95 -23.23 13.23
N ASP A 464 17.82 -22.23 13.21
CA ASP A 464 19.02 -22.26 12.39
C ASP A 464 20.00 -23.16 13.14
N THR A 465 20.24 -24.37 12.61
CA THR A 465 21.18 -25.30 13.23
C THR A 465 21.95 -26.10 12.19
N GLY A 466 23.26 -26.22 12.40
CA GLY A 466 24.06 -27.27 11.79
C GLY A 466 23.76 -28.66 12.37
N TRP A 467 24.16 -29.70 11.65
CA TRP A 467 23.98 -31.09 12.09
C TRP A 467 25.27 -31.68 12.67
N ASN A 468 25.19 -32.36 13.81
CA ASN A 468 26.20 -33.27 14.35
C ASN A 468 25.52 -34.35 15.21
N THR A 469 26.31 -35.27 15.77
CA THR A 469 25.80 -36.38 16.57
C THR A 469 25.13 -35.94 17.88
N ASP A 470 25.49 -34.78 18.43
CA ASP A 470 24.88 -34.28 19.68
C ASP A 470 23.51 -33.65 19.42
N ILE A 471 23.38 -32.92 18.31
CA ILE A 471 22.10 -32.45 17.78
C ILE A 471 21.18 -33.64 17.48
N GLU A 472 21.67 -34.67 16.78
CA GLU A 472 20.89 -35.87 16.48
C GLU A 472 20.37 -36.57 17.77
N LYS A 473 21.21 -36.70 18.80
CA LYS A 473 20.78 -37.21 20.12
C LYS A 473 19.73 -36.33 20.79
N ALA A 474 19.83 -35.01 20.65
CA ALA A 474 18.84 -34.09 21.20
C ALA A 474 17.47 -34.31 20.56
N TYR A 475 17.42 -34.49 19.23
CA TYR A 475 16.19 -34.85 18.51
C TYR A 475 15.69 -36.26 18.83
N ASP A 476 16.57 -37.24 19.07
CA ASP A 476 16.15 -38.58 19.51
C ASP A 476 15.45 -38.54 20.88
N ASN A 477 15.99 -37.77 21.83
CA ASN A 477 15.36 -37.56 23.14
C ASN A 477 13.98 -36.89 23.01
N VAL A 478 13.89 -35.87 22.16
CA VAL A 478 12.63 -35.20 21.83
C VAL A 478 11.62 -36.18 21.25
N THR A 479 12.05 -37.03 20.32
CA THR A 479 11.20 -38.04 19.67
C THR A 479 10.65 -39.04 20.68
N LYS A 480 11.49 -39.49 21.62
CA LYS A 480 11.07 -40.38 22.71
C LYS A 480 10.05 -39.73 23.63
N LYS A 481 10.25 -38.45 23.97
CA LYS A 481 9.35 -37.69 24.84
C LYS A 481 7.99 -37.41 24.18
N HIS A 482 7.99 -37.18 22.88
CA HIS A 482 6.79 -36.78 22.11
C HIS A 482 6.28 -37.89 21.19
N LYS A 483 6.58 -39.16 21.48
CA LYS A 483 6.31 -40.31 20.61
C LYS A 483 4.85 -40.43 20.17
N GLU A 484 3.92 -40.15 21.07
CA GLU A 484 2.48 -40.30 20.84
C GLU A 484 1.83 -39.04 20.21
N HIS A 485 2.61 -37.97 19.98
CA HIS A 485 2.08 -36.76 19.38
C HIS A 485 2.12 -36.84 17.85
N TYR A 486 1.16 -36.15 17.22
CA TYR A 486 1.21 -35.77 15.82
C TYR A 486 2.30 -34.69 15.64
N LYS A 487 3.31 -34.97 14.84
CA LYS A 487 4.55 -34.18 14.75
C LYS A 487 4.59 -33.36 13.48
N LEU A 488 4.55 -32.04 13.64
CA LEU A 488 4.87 -31.08 12.59
C LEU A 488 6.32 -30.62 12.75
N LEU A 489 7.20 -31.04 11.85
CA LEU A 489 8.58 -30.55 11.80
C LEU A 489 8.64 -29.27 10.95
N VAL A 490 9.24 -28.22 11.50
CA VAL A 490 9.52 -26.94 10.83
C VAL A 490 11.03 -26.83 10.69
N ALA A 491 11.51 -27.06 9.47
CA ALA A 491 12.92 -27.22 9.16
C ALA A 491 13.47 -26.03 8.38
N HIS A 492 14.69 -25.61 8.75
CA HIS A 492 15.49 -24.63 8.01
C HIS A 492 16.61 -25.33 7.27
N ILE A 493 16.67 -25.15 5.95
CA ILE A 493 17.72 -25.74 5.13
C ILE A 493 18.56 -24.65 4.48
N GLY A 494 19.87 -24.75 4.66
CA GLY A 494 20.85 -23.95 3.95
C GLY A 494 21.28 -24.65 2.66
N GLY A 495 22.24 -24.04 1.97
CA GLY A 495 22.88 -24.60 0.79
C GLY A 495 23.46 -25.98 0.92
N PHE A 496 23.34 -26.78 -0.14
CA PHE A 496 24.05 -28.04 -0.25
C PHE A 496 25.52 -27.78 -0.53
N LYS A 497 26.40 -28.46 0.19
CA LYS A 497 27.85 -28.30 0.10
C LYS A 497 28.46 -29.50 -0.63
N ASP A 498 29.51 -29.26 -1.42
CA ASP A 498 30.19 -30.30 -2.21
C ASP A 498 30.66 -31.49 -1.35
N HIS A 499 31.08 -31.21 -0.11
CA HIS A 499 31.55 -32.25 0.81
C HIS A 499 30.44 -33.20 1.29
N GLU A 500 29.16 -32.93 1.00
CA GLU A 500 28.05 -33.84 1.27
C GLU A 500 27.98 -35.01 0.27
N ILE A 501 28.61 -34.90 -0.90
CA ILE A 501 28.50 -35.90 -1.98
C ILE A 501 29.20 -37.21 -1.58
N ASN A 502 30.35 -37.10 -0.91
CA ASN A 502 31.19 -38.23 -0.50
C ASN A 502 31.31 -38.32 1.02
N TYR A 503 30.31 -37.83 1.76
CA TYR A 503 30.38 -37.85 3.23
C TYR A 503 30.41 -39.30 3.74
N VAL A 504 31.51 -39.63 4.42
CA VAL A 504 31.65 -40.84 5.24
C VAL A 504 31.82 -40.36 6.68
N GLN A 505 31.04 -40.93 7.60
CA GLN A 505 31.03 -40.51 9.00
C GLN A 505 32.47 -40.54 9.56
N PRO A 506 33.02 -39.40 10.03
CA PRO A 506 34.40 -39.34 10.47
C PRO A 506 34.61 -40.15 11.75
N ASP A 507 35.82 -40.68 11.89
CA ASP A 507 36.28 -41.40 13.07
C ASP A 507 36.13 -40.55 14.35
N HIS A 508 36.02 -41.22 15.51
CA HIS A 508 35.46 -40.69 16.76
C HIS A 508 35.99 -39.33 17.29
N ALA A 509 37.11 -38.81 16.77
CA ALA A 509 37.80 -37.61 17.21
C ALA A 509 37.24 -36.26 16.70
N LYS A 510 36.20 -36.24 15.85
CA LYS A 510 35.60 -34.99 15.30
C LYS A 510 34.09 -34.81 15.59
N LYS A 511 33.56 -35.44 16.64
CA LYS A 511 32.10 -35.45 16.93
C LYS A 511 31.48 -34.12 17.33
N GLU A 512 32.27 -33.20 17.90
CA GLU A 512 31.74 -31.96 18.48
C GLU A 512 31.50 -30.85 17.43
N LYS A 513 32.21 -30.86 16.30
CA LYS A 513 32.06 -29.81 15.27
C LYS A 513 30.86 -30.13 14.37
N ALA A 514 29.94 -29.17 14.24
CA ALA A 514 28.82 -29.26 13.31
C ALA A 514 29.32 -29.46 11.87
N LEU A 515 28.65 -30.34 11.12
CA LEU A 515 28.93 -30.58 9.70
C LEU A 515 28.72 -29.32 8.87
N TYR A 516 27.70 -28.54 9.24
CA TYR A 516 27.37 -27.24 8.68
C TYR A 516 27.51 -26.19 9.78
N GLU A 517 27.88 -24.96 9.42
CA GLU A 517 28.08 -23.91 10.43
C GLU A 517 26.76 -23.41 11.01
N ASN A 518 25.74 -23.18 10.16
CA ASN A 518 24.56 -22.40 10.56
C ASN A 518 23.20 -23.03 10.25
N HIS A 519 23.10 -23.91 9.24
CA HIS A 519 21.83 -24.47 8.76
C HIS A 519 21.98 -25.94 8.37
N LEU A 520 20.88 -26.68 8.35
CA LEU A 520 20.88 -28.06 7.87
C LEU A 520 21.17 -28.07 6.36
N GLY A 521 22.11 -28.91 5.93
CA GLY A 521 22.18 -29.34 4.54
C GLY A 521 21.32 -30.58 4.30
N ARG A 522 21.51 -31.21 3.13
CA ARG A 522 20.75 -32.40 2.72
C ARG A 522 20.89 -33.54 3.73
N ILE A 523 22.12 -33.85 4.17
CA ILE A 523 22.37 -34.96 5.12
C ILE A 523 21.72 -34.67 6.47
N GLY A 524 21.86 -33.43 6.97
CA GLY A 524 21.29 -33.03 8.26
C GLY A 524 19.78 -33.14 8.30
N LEU A 525 19.10 -32.63 7.25
CA LEU A 525 17.65 -32.75 7.11
C LEU A 525 17.23 -34.23 7.07
N THR A 526 17.92 -35.05 6.28
CA THR A 526 17.60 -36.48 6.18
C THR A 526 17.73 -37.17 7.54
N LYS A 527 18.81 -36.93 8.28
CA LYS A 527 19.07 -37.55 9.58
C LYS A 527 18.04 -37.14 10.63
N ILE A 528 17.67 -35.87 10.68
CA ILE A 528 16.63 -35.39 11.59
C ILE A 528 15.28 -36.03 11.24
N ASN A 529 14.91 -36.14 9.97
CA ASN A 529 13.67 -36.79 9.57
C ASN A 529 13.65 -38.30 9.88
N GLU A 530 14.77 -39.01 9.68
CA GLU A 530 14.91 -40.42 10.07
C GLU A 530 14.76 -40.62 11.59
N THR A 531 15.26 -39.66 12.38
CA THR A 531 15.23 -39.67 13.84
C THR A 531 13.83 -39.33 14.36
N VAL A 532 13.29 -38.19 13.92
CA VAL A 532 12.03 -37.62 14.41
C VAL A 532 10.81 -38.38 13.88
N LYS A 533 10.90 -38.87 12.64
CA LYS A 533 9.78 -39.46 11.89
C LYS A 533 8.52 -38.59 12.01
N PRO A 534 8.56 -37.33 11.54
CA PRO A 534 7.41 -36.45 11.64
C PRO A 534 6.31 -36.91 10.68
N ASP A 535 5.08 -36.46 10.95
CA ASP A 535 3.95 -36.69 10.05
C ASP A 535 4.02 -35.73 8.84
N ILE A 536 4.41 -34.48 9.10
CA ILE A 536 4.57 -33.43 8.09
C ILE A 536 5.88 -32.69 8.35
N CYS A 537 6.57 -32.33 7.26
CA CYS A 537 7.76 -31.48 7.30
C CYS A 537 7.53 -30.22 6.48
N PHE A 538 7.45 -29.07 7.15
CA PHE A 538 7.49 -27.76 6.52
C PHE A 538 8.94 -27.33 6.38
N ILE A 539 9.39 -27.16 5.14
CA ILE A 539 10.63 -26.46 4.88
C ILE A 539 10.27 -24.97 4.87
N SER A 540 10.42 -24.33 6.02
CA SER A 540 10.05 -22.93 6.24
C SER A 540 11.13 -21.95 5.85
N GLU A 541 12.34 -22.45 5.56
CA GLU A 541 13.45 -21.67 5.05
C GLU A 541 14.30 -22.48 4.07
N PHE A 542 14.62 -21.86 2.94
CA PHE A 542 15.57 -22.36 1.95
C PHE A 542 16.72 -21.37 1.80
N GLY A 543 17.94 -21.90 1.71
CA GLY A 543 19.10 -21.17 1.23
C GLY A 543 18.82 -20.53 -0.14
N GLU A 544 19.35 -19.33 -0.36
CA GLU A 544 19.06 -18.52 -1.56
C GLU A 544 19.42 -19.24 -2.87
N GLU A 545 20.41 -20.13 -2.86
CA GLU A 545 20.76 -20.97 -4.02
C GLU A 545 19.60 -21.83 -4.52
N PHE A 546 18.61 -22.12 -3.67
CA PHE A 546 17.45 -22.95 -4.01
C PHE A 546 16.24 -22.17 -4.46
N LYS A 547 16.35 -20.85 -4.64
CA LYS A 547 15.23 -19.98 -5.02
C LYS A 547 14.36 -20.51 -6.16
N GLY A 548 14.99 -20.98 -7.24
CA GLY A 548 14.32 -21.57 -8.41
C GLY A 548 13.98 -23.06 -8.30
N HIS A 549 14.43 -23.74 -7.24
CA HIS A 549 14.41 -25.20 -7.10
C HIS A 549 13.61 -25.71 -5.90
N ARG A 550 13.02 -24.84 -5.07
CA ARG A 550 12.27 -25.19 -3.85
C ARG A 550 11.23 -26.31 -4.08
N GLN A 551 10.44 -26.18 -5.15
CA GLN A 551 9.42 -27.16 -5.53
C GLN A 551 10.04 -28.51 -5.92
N ALA A 552 11.07 -28.46 -6.78
CA ALA A 552 11.75 -29.67 -7.25
C ALA A 552 12.39 -30.42 -6.08
N LEU A 553 13.05 -29.70 -5.15
CA LEU A 553 13.63 -30.26 -3.94
C LEU A 553 12.59 -30.89 -3.04
N THR A 554 11.47 -30.19 -2.78
CA THR A 554 10.38 -30.72 -1.97
C THR A 554 9.78 -31.99 -2.59
N LYS A 555 9.58 -32.00 -3.90
CA LYS A 555 9.12 -33.18 -4.64
C LYS A 555 10.12 -34.34 -4.54
N MET A 556 11.42 -34.05 -4.65
CA MET A 556 12.46 -35.06 -4.46
C MET A 556 12.46 -35.63 -3.04
N PHE A 557 12.31 -34.80 -2.00
CA PHE A 557 12.21 -35.29 -0.63
C PHE A 557 10.97 -36.19 -0.45
N ASN A 558 9.81 -35.82 -0.99
CA ASN A 558 8.62 -36.67 -0.97
C ASN A 558 8.83 -38.02 -1.70
N LEU A 559 9.61 -38.04 -2.78
CA LEU A 559 9.96 -39.29 -3.48
C LEU A 559 10.91 -40.17 -2.66
N VAL A 560 11.83 -39.57 -1.90
CA VAL A 560 12.83 -40.30 -1.10
C VAL A 560 12.22 -40.90 0.17
N PHE A 561 11.30 -40.19 0.83
CA PHE A 561 10.70 -40.63 2.09
C PHE A 561 9.41 -41.44 1.93
N GLU A 562 8.89 -41.56 0.69
CA GLU A 562 7.74 -42.34 0.23
C GLU A 562 6.40 -42.07 0.95
N GLU A 563 6.30 -42.39 2.24
CA GLU A 563 5.08 -42.29 3.02
C GLU A 563 5.08 -41.13 4.03
N ASN A 564 6.12 -40.96 4.85
CA ASN A 564 6.21 -39.88 5.84
C ASN A 564 7.67 -39.43 6.07
N PRO A 565 7.89 -38.13 6.31
CA PRO A 565 6.88 -37.07 6.32
C PRO A 565 6.47 -36.62 4.91
N ILE A 566 5.33 -35.94 4.83
CA ILE A 566 4.96 -35.17 3.65
C ILE A 566 5.65 -33.80 3.73
N PHE A 567 6.47 -33.49 2.73
CA PHE A 567 7.20 -32.23 2.64
C PHE A 567 6.38 -31.16 1.92
N PHE A 568 6.39 -29.94 2.48
CA PHE A 568 5.85 -28.74 1.85
C PHE A 568 6.88 -27.59 1.83
N PRO A 569 6.98 -26.83 0.73
CA PRO A 569 7.71 -25.57 0.71
C PRO A 569 6.84 -24.52 1.42
N ALA A 570 7.09 -24.30 2.71
CA ALA A 570 6.25 -23.45 3.55
C ALA A 570 6.78 -22.01 3.66
N ASP A 571 7.98 -21.76 3.15
CA ASP A 571 8.66 -20.47 3.10
C ASP A 571 7.95 -19.40 2.25
N ILE A 572 6.77 -19.72 1.70
CA ILE A 572 5.91 -18.89 0.84
C ILE A 572 4.54 -18.60 1.48
N GLY A 573 4.31 -19.04 2.71
CA GLY A 573 3.08 -18.80 3.45
C GLY A 573 2.16 -20.03 3.48
N LEU A 574 2.02 -20.65 4.64
CA LEU A 574 1.16 -21.82 4.81
C LEU A 574 0.55 -21.89 6.23
N LYS A 575 -0.74 -22.22 6.31
CA LYS A 575 -1.50 -22.46 7.53
C LYS A 575 -1.85 -23.94 7.68
N PHE A 576 -1.53 -24.54 8.82
CA PHE A 576 -1.87 -25.93 9.17
C PHE A 576 -2.84 -25.96 10.33
N ASN A 577 -3.97 -26.65 10.18
CA ASN A 577 -4.96 -26.84 11.24
C ASN A 577 -4.75 -28.20 11.91
N PHE A 578 -4.44 -28.21 13.21
CA PHE A 578 -4.16 -29.44 13.96
C PHE A 578 -5.40 -30.32 14.12
N LYS A 579 -6.59 -29.72 14.24
CA LYS A 579 -7.85 -30.43 14.45
C LYS A 579 -8.30 -31.18 13.19
N THR A 580 -8.26 -30.52 12.03
CA THR A 580 -8.65 -31.13 10.76
C THR A 580 -7.48 -31.84 10.07
N ARG A 581 -6.24 -31.58 10.49
CA ARG A 581 -5.00 -32.03 9.85
C ARG A 581 -4.92 -31.62 8.39
N GLN A 582 -5.41 -30.43 8.09
CA GLN A 582 -5.44 -29.87 6.75
C GLN A 582 -4.55 -28.64 6.64
N ILE A 583 -4.10 -28.36 5.41
CA ILE A 583 -3.29 -27.19 5.07
C ILE A 583 -4.08 -26.20 4.21
N ARG A 584 -3.74 -24.92 4.33
CA ARG A 584 -4.22 -23.82 3.50
C ARG A 584 -3.02 -22.97 3.09
N ALA A 585 -2.93 -22.59 1.82
CA ALA A 585 -1.98 -21.56 1.40
C ALA A 585 -2.40 -20.20 1.96
N ILE A 586 -1.43 -19.40 2.38
CA ILE A 586 -1.61 -18.02 2.82
C ILE A 586 -1.41 -17.16 1.57
N ASN A 587 -2.47 -16.81 0.83
CA ASN A 587 -2.48 -15.72 -0.16
C ASN A 587 -3.91 -15.32 -0.63
N ASN A 588 -4.09 -14.00 -0.83
CA ASN A 588 -5.18 -13.34 -1.57
C ASN A 588 -4.87 -13.30 -3.06
N ILE A 589 -5.59 -14.04 -3.92
CA ILE A 589 -5.71 -13.77 -5.37
C ILE A 589 -7.08 -14.23 -5.88
N GLU A 590 -7.85 -13.33 -6.50
CA GLU A 590 -9.02 -13.66 -7.31
C GLU A 590 -8.59 -14.26 -8.65
N ILE A 591 -9.21 -15.36 -9.06
CA ILE A 591 -9.03 -15.95 -10.39
C ILE A 591 -10.42 -16.16 -10.98
N GLU A 592 -10.68 -15.54 -12.13
CA GLU A 592 -11.83 -15.88 -12.96
C GLU A 592 -11.66 -17.30 -13.51
N ASN A 593 -12.74 -18.07 -13.39
CA ASN A 593 -12.92 -19.45 -13.84
C ASN A 593 -12.27 -20.51 -12.94
N ASP A 594 -13.01 -20.76 -11.85
CA ASP A 594 -13.27 -22.08 -11.26
C ASP A 594 -12.12 -22.77 -10.48
N VAL A 595 -11.76 -22.24 -9.31
CA VAL A 595 -11.28 -23.04 -8.14
C VAL A 595 -11.65 -22.32 -6.83
N THR A 596 -12.11 -23.08 -5.83
CA THR A 596 -12.53 -22.65 -4.50
C THR A 596 -11.41 -21.95 -3.70
N ASN A 597 -11.47 -20.61 -3.66
CA ASN A 597 -10.64 -19.79 -2.78
C ASN A 597 -10.83 -20.19 -1.29
N LYS A 598 -9.71 -20.36 -0.57
CA LYS A 598 -9.62 -20.54 0.91
C LYS A 598 -9.99 -21.92 1.49
N THR A 599 -10.13 -22.98 0.71
CA THR A 599 -10.45 -24.30 1.27
C THR A 599 -9.21 -25.02 1.80
N TYR A 600 -9.30 -25.51 3.04
CA TYR A 600 -8.34 -26.44 3.61
C TYR A 600 -8.28 -27.75 2.80
N VAL A 601 -7.07 -28.25 2.54
CA VAL A 601 -6.83 -29.49 1.77
C VAL A 601 -6.14 -30.53 2.64
N ASN A 602 -6.50 -31.81 2.47
CA ASN A 602 -5.80 -32.92 3.11
C ASN A 602 -4.38 -33.05 2.52
N PRO A 603 -3.30 -33.00 3.32
CA PRO A 603 -1.92 -33.12 2.86
C PRO A 603 -1.65 -34.36 1.99
N ARG A 604 -2.32 -35.48 2.28
CA ARG A 604 -2.16 -36.74 1.54
C ARG A 604 -2.79 -36.74 0.15
N GLU A 605 -3.72 -35.81 -0.10
CA GLU A 605 -4.36 -35.66 -1.41
C GLU A 605 -3.52 -34.79 -2.35
N VAL A 606 -2.52 -34.08 -1.83
CA VAL A 606 -1.64 -33.19 -2.62
C VAL A 606 -0.56 -34.03 -3.29
N GLU A 607 -0.58 -34.11 -4.62
CA GLU A 607 0.46 -34.78 -5.40
C GLU A 607 1.63 -33.85 -5.71
N THR A 608 1.33 -32.59 -6.02
CA THR A 608 2.33 -31.56 -6.25
C THR A 608 1.75 -30.20 -5.88
N CYS A 609 2.63 -29.24 -5.60
CA CYS A 609 2.25 -27.85 -5.40
C CYS A 609 3.01 -26.96 -6.40
N CYS A 610 2.35 -25.94 -6.95
CA CYS A 610 2.97 -24.97 -7.85
C CYS A 610 2.94 -23.58 -7.21
N LEU A 611 4.09 -22.91 -7.20
CA LEU A 611 4.21 -21.48 -6.92
C LEU A 611 4.01 -20.71 -8.22
N ARG A 612 2.99 -19.85 -8.29
CA ARG A 612 2.77 -18.95 -9.43
C ARG A 612 3.66 -17.70 -9.31
N LYS A 613 3.72 -16.90 -10.39
CA LYS A 613 4.52 -15.66 -10.46
C LYS A 613 4.09 -14.59 -9.46
N ASP A 614 2.84 -14.65 -9.04
CA ASP A 614 2.25 -13.82 -7.98
C ASP A 614 2.57 -14.37 -6.56
N TYR A 615 3.41 -15.40 -6.48
CA TYR A 615 3.81 -16.11 -5.27
C TYR A 615 2.68 -16.90 -4.58
N SER A 616 1.56 -17.15 -5.25
CA SER A 616 0.51 -18.06 -4.75
C SER A 616 0.89 -19.53 -4.87
N LEU A 617 0.60 -20.28 -3.81
CA LEU A 617 0.78 -21.73 -3.75
C LEU A 617 -0.51 -22.43 -4.15
N HIS A 618 -0.47 -23.18 -5.24
CA HIS A 618 -1.57 -23.99 -5.74
C HIS A 618 -1.31 -25.46 -5.46
N PHE A 619 -2.27 -26.13 -4.81
CA PHE A 619 -2.23 -27.57 -4.58
C PHE A 619 -2.92 -28.30 -5.73
N PHE A 620 -2.28 -29.36 -6.25
CA PHE A 620 -2.89 -30.23 -7.24
C PHE A 620 -3.17 -31.59 -6.64
N LYS A 621 -4.41 -32.04 -6.82
CA LYS A 621 -4.86 -33.34 -6.31
C LYS A 621 -4.19 -34.49 -7.07
N ARG A 622 -3.91 -35.58 -6.35
CA ARG A 622 -3.35 -36.80 -6.94
C ARG A 622 -4.22 -37.35 -8.08
N GLY A 623 -3.60 -37.51 -9.25
CA GLY A 623 -4.23 -38.00 -10.48
C GLY A 623 -4.92 -36.92 -11.34
N CYS A 624 -4.92 -35.66 -10.92
CA CYS A 624 -5.54 -34.55 -11.65
C CYS A 624 -4.56 -33.74 -12.51
N VAL A 625 -3.27 -34.08 -12.52
CA VAL A 625 -2.24 -33.38 -13.31
C VAL A 625 -1.79 -34.26 -14.46
N SER A 626 -2.11 -33.87 -15.69
CA SER A 626 -1.58 -34.55 -16.87
C SER A 626 -0.13 -34.11 -17.15
N LYS A 627 0.64 -34.95 -17.85
CA LYS A 627 1.98 -34.56 -18.35
C LYS A 627 1.91 -33.27 -19.19
N SER A 628 0.81 -33.02 -19.89
CA SER A 628 0.58 -31.79 -20.66
C SER A 628 0.42 -30.54 -19.78
N ASP A 629 -0.27 -30.63 -18.63
CA ASP A 629 -0.45 -29.48 -17.73
C ASP A 629 0.89 -29.06 -17.10
N LEU A 630 1.71 -30.06 -16.74
CA LEU A 630 3.08 -29.85 -16.28
C LEU A 630 3.97 -29.25 -17.39
N VAL A 631 3.87 -29.75 -18.62
CA VAL A 631 4.64 -29.24 -19.76
C VAL A 631 4.22 -27.81 -20.10
N GLN A 632 2.94 -27.44 -20.05
CA GLN A 632 2.49 -26.08 -20.31
C GLN A 632 3.03 -25.08 -19.28
N VAL A 633 2.95 -25.41 -17.99
CA VAL A 633 3.52 -24.58 -16.92
C VAL A 633 5.05 -24.46 -17.07
N LEU A 634 5.74 -25.54 -17.44
CA LEU A 634 7.20 -25.54 -17.62
C LEU A 634 7.65 -24.82 -18.91
N SER A 635 6.91 -24.98 -20.01
CA SER A 635 7.18 -24.33 -21.30
C SER A 635 6.97 -22.81 -21.23
N GLU A 636 5.92 -22.35 -20.56
CA GLU A 636 5.70 -20.90 -20.36
C GLU A 636 6.75 -20.25 -19.45
N GLN A 637 7.37 -21.02 -18.54
CA GLN A 637 8.49 -20.58 -17.72
C GLN A 637 9.81 -20.58 -18.51
N PHE A 638 10.01 -21.55 -19.40
CA PHE A 638 11.21 -21.72 -20.23
C PHE A 638 11.29 -20.68 -21.38
N GLU A 639 10.17 -20.32 -22.01
CA GLU A 639 10.14 -19.32 -23.07
C GLU A 639 10.35 -17.89 -22.54
N LYS A 640 9.98 -17.63 -21.29
CA LYS A 640 10.04 -16.28 -20.67
C LYS A 640 11.34 -16.01 -19.91
N SER A 641 12.21 -17.00 -19.70
CA SER A 641 13.52 -16.84 -19.03
C SER A 641 14.64 -16.33 -19.95
N GLY A 642 14.32 -15.96 -21.20
CA GLY A 642 15.29 -15.43 -22.17
C GLY A 642 16.42 -16.41 -22.53
N SER A 643 16.29 -17.68 -22.16
CA SER A 643 17.38 -18.67 -22.20
C SER A 643 17.64 -19.24 -23.60
N PHE A 644 16.83 -18.87 -24.60
CA PHE A 644 16.94 -19.35 -25.97
C PHE A 644 18.28 -19.03 -26.65
N GLN A 645 19.02 -18.02 -26.18
CA GLN A 645 20.31 -17.66 -26.80
C GLN A 645 21.54 -18.34 -26.21
N LYS A 646 21.47 -19.01 -25.05
CA LYS A 646 22.69 -19.47 -24.35
C LYS A 646 22.91 -20.98 -24.26
N TYR A 647 21.85 -21.78 -24.33
CA TYR A 647 21.98 -23.23 -24.31
C TYR A 647 21.02 -23.83 -25.33
N GLY A 648 21.52 -24.01 -26.55
CA GLY A 648 20.81 -24.75 -27.58
C GLY A 648 20.64 -26.20 -27.14
N PHE A 649 19.39 -26.60 -26.94
CA PHE A 649 18.95 -27.98 -26.81
C PHE A 649 18.04 -28.32 -27.99
#